data_AF-A0A7Z7VLI9-F1
#
_entry.id   AF-A0A7Z7VLI9-F1
#
_cell.length_a   1.000
_cell.length_b   1.000
_cell.length_c   1.000
_cell.angle_alpha   90.00
_cell.angle_beta   90.00
_cell.angle_gamma   90.00
#
_symmetry.space_group_name_H-M   'P 1'
#
loop_
_entity.id
_entity.type
_entity.pdbx_description
1 polymer ?
#
loop_
_entity_poly.entity_id
_entity_poly.type
_entity_poly.pdbx_seq_one_letter_code
_entity_poly.pdbx_strand_id
1 'polypeptide(L)'
;MKQVIKLSLLCSALWLAGCGDETNSSGTSTEVVYESYIQQALQRDTTIKFALSGKDANVPLPSFALMNAKDGTLEIPSGSNTSGSNPLVAMGQVDGWPITMPLFLDFKGAGLADNIITSGIYLYELTDSMTGSPSIKTLLTNGVDYTAVSSAASDKILIMPAKALNASSEYILAVTSEVSDANGNPVGTSASYAALKSKNKIYSEGDIATLQKVTQGVEKIFQLSGVDETQIVYSTWFSTQSVSNTLFATRGATASAFANGSNQLETVWKQTGLGLDTAYTMQLGTPVDFAAALTADDNFSTYVGADKKTAILGTYTANTVDVTKGTVRLPYYLETGSNWNTQPFESAMPSLAKIKAALADSKEQLTIGSQLLAAGIDTSKLATDASEQLKLMGLTLTKSDGTALVPERYITRYSPVPKVKSVQDVPFLLFTPNGSTPTNIVIYQHGVTSAKENAYAFAKNLTAAGLAVIAIDLPLHGERSLDSTRSANSDPLAYINLTYLAVARDNLRQSILDVLGLRAALTLSQPLFTGTPLSGINVGTGSKVRMLGHSLGGIVGTSAIAESNKTLGSTAADAMYSFSGAAIQNSGGQISNLLLGSAFFGPKIKHNVALSASTEYKGFADAQCASLDDSACYNLFTSLATQEQLAQVTSGFQMFSYAAQTLLDTIDPYSVVSTKLNNGGLTTPLYFSEVDGDSVVPNKVSNPTGSLVYLSPQFAGTEPLATLLGLTTVNAGQTAPNATKSFVQFNSTAKHSTFVAPQDAGYADLAHHTEMQTETADFLADDSLGTVSNINAVLK
;
A
#
# COMPACT_ATOMS: atom_id res chain seq x y z
N MET A 1 0.41 30.74 -2.00
CA MET A 1 0.12 30.44 -3.43
C MET A 1 0.73 29.08 -3.77
N LYS A 2 -0.08 28.12 -4.22
CA LYS A 2 0.44 26.85 -4.74
C LYS A 2 1.26 27.18 -6.00
N GLN A 3 2.58 27.04 -5.95
CA GLN A 3 3.39 26.97 -7.17
C GLN A 3 3.06 25.63 -7.82
N VAL A 4 1.88 25.55 -8.43
CA VAL A 4 1.57 24.49 -9.37
C VAL A 4 2.56 24.70 -10.49
N ILE A 5 3.43 23.73 -10.78
CA ILE A 5 3.99 23.59 -12.12
C ILE A 5 2.77 23.37 -13.02
N LYS A 6 2.12 24.47 -13.41
CA LYS A 6 1.07 24.40 -14.40
C LYS A 6 1.84 24.04 -15.67
N LEU A 7 1.69 22.83 -16.18
CA LEU A 7 2.08 22.52 -17.56
C LEU A 7 1.55 23.62 -18.51
N SER A 8 0.44 24.28 -18.17
CA SER A 8 -0.10 25.44 -18.91
C SER A 8 0.65 26.79 -18.75
N LEU A 9 1.64 26.95 -17.85
CA LEU A 9 2.42 28.20 -17.66
C LEU A 9 3.83 28.17 -18.27
N LEU A 10 4.24 27.09 -18.95
CA LEU A 10 5.48 27.05 -19.76
C LEU A 10 5.39 27.87 -21.07
N CYS A 11 4.57 28.93 -21.11
CA CYS A 11 4.07 29.52 -22.35
C CYS A 11 4.91 30.65 -22.98
N SER A 12 6.02 31.11 -22.40
CA SER A 12 6.77 32.21 -23.03
C SER A 12 7.96 31.77 -23.89
N ALA A 13 8.58 30.61 -23.62
CA ALA A 13 9.80 30.18 -24.32
C ALA A 13 9.58 29.13 -25.44
N LEU A 14 8.44 28.41 -25.41
CA LEU A 14 8.09 27.41 -26.44
C LEU A 14 7.31 28.03 -27.62
N TRP A 15 6.54 29.09 -27.39
CA TRP A 15 5.71 29.76 -28.40
C TRP A 15 6.51 30.52 -29.47
N LEU A 16 7.72 30.99 -29.16
CA LEU A 16 8.61 31.61 -30.16
C LEU A 16 9.40 30.60 -31.01
N ALA A 17 9.21 29.30 -30.79
CA ALA A 17 10.03 28.25 -31.41
C ALA A 17 9.24 27.08 -32.03
N GLY A 18 7.91 27.16 -32.12
CA GLY A 18 7.09 26.01 -32.52
C GLY A 18 5.80 26.31 -33.29
N CYS A 19 5.59 27.53 -33.80
CA CYS A 19 4.50 27.77 -34.76
C CYS A 19 4.90 27.23 -36.13
N GLY A 20 4.59 25.96 -36.37
CA GLY A 20 4.42 25.38 -37.68
C GLY A 20 3.14 24.58 -37.67
N ASP A 21 1.99 25.25 -37.82
CA ASP A 21 0.80 24.59 -38.36
C ASP A 21 1.17 24.09 -39.75
N GLU A 22 0.76 22.86 -40.08
CA GLU A 22 0.97 22.13 -41.33
C GLU A 22 0.27 22.76 -42.56
N THR A 23 0.23 24.10 -42.65
CA THR A 23 -0.23 24.81 -43.85
C THR A 23 0.64 26.04 -44.13
N ASN A 24 1.47 25.90 -45.15
CA ASN A 24 2.20 26.92 -45.92
C ASN A 24 2.15 28.38 -45.40
N SER A 25 3.28 28.89 -44.90
CA SER A 25 3.57 30.32 -44.99
C SER A 25 5.07 30.56 -45.18
N SER A 26 5.42 31.05 -46.37
CA SER A 26 6.77 31.46 -46.74
C SER A 26 7.11 32.81 -46.09
N GLY A 27 7.88 32.77 -45.02
CA GLY A 27 8.53 33.94 -44.44
C GLY A 27 9.75 33.46 -43.67
N THR A 28 10.92 34.03 -43.96
CA THR A 28 12.23 33.69 -43.37
C THR A 28 12.16 33.64 -41.85
N SER A 29 11.99 32.44 -41.28
CA SER A 29 12.12 32.17 -39.86
C SER A 29 13.58 31.88 -39.56
N THR A 30 14.09 32.43 -38.46
CA THR A 30 15.31 31.91 -37.83
C THR A 30 14.93 30.55 -37.23
N GLU A 31 14.91 29.51 -38.07
CA GLU A 31 14.60 28.16 -37.64
C GLU A 31 15.53 27.76 -36.50
N VAL A 32 14.96 27.23 -35.43
CA VAL A 32 15.73 26.64 -34.33
C VAL A 32 16.45 25.42 -34.89
N VAL A 33 17.76 25.54 -35.10
CA VAL A 33 18.59 24.43 -35.62
C VAL A 33 18.94 23.48 -34.49
N TYR A 34 18.02 22.55 -34.19
CA TYR A 34 18.37 21.36 -33.41
C TYR A 34 19.43 20.54 -34.17
N GLU A 35 20.16 19.71 -33.43
CA GLU A 35 21.10 18.74 -33.99
C GLU A 35 20.41 17.83 -35.02
N SER A 36 21.14 17.40 -36.06
CA SER A 36 20.57 16.67 -37.20
C SER A 36 19.83 15.39 -36.81
N TYR A 37 20.34 14.65 -35.81
CA TYR A 37 19.68 13.44 -35.30
C TYR A 37 18.34 13.75 -34.59
N ILE A 38 18.21 14.92 -33.95
CA ILE A 38 16.95 15.38 -33.35
C ILE A 38 15.95 15.74 -34.45
N GLN A 39 16.40 16.44 -35.50
CA GLN A 39 15.54 16.78 -36.64
C GLN A 39 15.00 15.53 -37.33
N GLN A 40 15.85 14.52 -37.55
CA GLN A 40 15.43 13.23 -38.08
C GLN A 40 14.42 12.53 -37.16
N ALA A 41 14.65 12.54 -35.85
CA ALA A 41 13.73 11.92 -34.89
C ALA A 41 12.37 12.64 -34.81
N LEU A 42 12.33 13.96 -35.07
CA LEU A 42 11.09 14.76 -35.12
C LEU A 42 10.24 14.48 -36.38
N GLN A 43 10.85 13.97 -37.45
CA GLN A 43 10.19 13.67 -38.73
C GLN A 43 9.60 12.25 -38.80
N ARG A 44 9.76 11.44 -37.74
CA ARG A 44 9.25 10.06 -37.73
C ARG A 44 7.74 10.04 -37.53
N ASP A 45 7.07 9.11 -38.22
CA ASP A 45 5.60 9.04 -38.25
C ASP A 45 4.98 8.72 -36.90
N THR A 46 5.66 7.95 -36.06
CA THR A 46 5.22 7.61 -34.70
C THR A 46 6.14 8.25 -33.69
N THR A 47 5.63 9.12 -32.81
CA THR A 47 6.43 9.89 -31.85
C THR A 47 5.93 9.68 -30.43
N ILE A 48 6.86 9.73 -29.46
CA ILE A 48 6.50 9.77 -28.04
C ILE A 48 5.57 10.96 -27.77
N LYS A 49 4.49 10.71 -27.03
CA LYS A 49 3.58 11.73 -26.54
C LYS A 49 4.21 12.37 -25.31
N PHE A 50 4.99 13.42 -25.54
CA PHE A 50 5.54 14.25 -24.48
C PHE A 50 5.39 15.72 -24.84
N ALA A 51 4.49 16.42 -24.16
CA ALA A 51 4.23 17.83 -24.35
C ALA A 51 4.14 18.52 -22.99
N LEU A 52 5.06 19.45 -22.73
CA LEU A 52 5.13 20.18 -21.45
C LEU A 52 4.04 21.26 -21.31
N SER A 53 3.35 21.62 -22.39
CA SER A 53 2.35 22.69 -22.40
C SER A 53 1.33 22.54 -23.52
N GLY A 54 0.29 23.37 -23.49
CA GLY A 54 -0.80 23.40 -24.47
C GLY A 54 -1.97 22.48 -24.13
N LYS A 55 -3.00 22.48 -24.98
CA LYS A 55 -4.21 21.67 -24.79
C LYS A 55 -3.94 20.16 -24.81
N ASP A 56 -2.85 19.75 -25.47
CA ASP A 56 -2.45 18.35 -25.62
C ASP A 56 -1.27 17.97 -24.69
N ALA A 57 -1.07 18.74 -23.62
CA ALA A 57 -0.01 18.50 -22.64
C ALA A 57 -0.13 17.08 -22.06
N ASN A 58 0.97 16.35 -22.08
CA ASN A 58 1.03 14.96 -21.66
C ASN A 58 2.48 14.60 -21.30
N VAL A 59 2.64 13.85 -20.22
CA VAL A 59 3.95 13.39 -19.74
C VAL A 59 3.80 11.90 -19.41
N PRO A 60 4.67 11.02 -19.96
CA PRO A 60 4.73 9.61 -19.59
C PRO A 60 4.90 9.42 -18.07
N LEU A 61 4.32 8.35 -17.52
CA LEU A 61 4.39 8.04 -16.09
C LEU A 61 5.26 6.80 -15.88
N PRO A 62 6.16 6.75 -14.90
CA PRO A 62 6.55 7.81 -13.98
C PRO A 62 7.48 8.85 -14.63
N SER A 63 7.51 10.07 -14.08
CA SER A 63 8.40 11.12 -14.58
C SER A 63 8.70 12.18 -13.52
N PHE A 64 9.95 12.67 -13.51
CA PHE A 64 10.40 13.76 -12.64
C PHE A 64 9.67 15.08 -12.91
N ALA A 65 9.17 15.28 -14.14
CA ALA A 65 8.42 16.48 -14.49
C ALA A 65 7.06 16.57 -13.75
N LEU A 66 6.63 15.46 -13.13
CA LEU A 66 5.42 15.34 -12.33
C LEU A 66 5.75 15.06 -10.85
N MET A 67 6.94 15.45 -10.40
CA MET A 67 7.36 15.38 -9.00
C MET A 67 7.62 16.77 -8.46
N ASN A 68 7.15 17.04 -7.24
CA ASN A 68 7.42 18.27 -6.53
C ASN A 68 8.89 18.29 -6.11
N ALA A 69 9.67 19.22 -6.66
CA ALA A 69 11.10 19.32 -6.35
C ALA A 69 11.40 19.75 -4.90
N LYS A 70 10.42 20.25 -4.14
CA LYS A 70 10.59 20.76 -2.77
C LYS A 70 10.24 19.74 -1.69
N ASP A 71 9.36 18.78 -1.97
CA ASP A 71 8.92 17.78 -0.98
C ASP A 71 8.85 16.34 -1.49
N GLY A 72 9.08 16.11 -2.78
CA GLY A 72 9.08 14.79 -3.40
C GLY A 72 7.70 14.17 -3.61
N THR A 73 6.60 14.89 -3.33
CA THR A 73 5.25 14.38 -3.64
C THR A 73 4.97 14.44 -5.13
N LEU A 74 3.99 13.67 -5.61
CA LEU A 74 3.59 13.73 -7.01
C LEU A 74 2.81 15.03 -7.31
N GLU A 75 3.09 15.66 -8.45
CA GLU A 75 2.38 16.85 -8.96
C GLU A 75 1.65 16.54 -10.26
N ILE A 76 0.67 15.66 -10.16
CA ILE A 76 -0.11 15.21 -11.33
C ILE A 76 -1.19 16.26 -11.64
N PRO A 77 -1.29 16.76 -12.88
CA PRO A 77 -2.36 17.68 -13.28
C PRO A 77 -3.74 17.04 -13.07
N SER A 78 -4.53 17.62 -12.16
CA SER A 78 -5.86 17.11 -11.81
C SER A 78 -6.99 17.60 -12.74
N GLY A 79 -6.66 18.43 -13.73
CA GLY A 79 -7.65 19.17 -14.50
C GLY A 79 -8.46 20.14 -13.63
N SER A 80 -9.74 20.32 -13.93
CA SER A 80 -10.65 21.18 -13.16
C SER A 80 -11.07 20.55 -11.82
N ASN A 81 -11.05 19.21 -11.71
CA ASN A 81 -11.43 18.52 -10.48
C ASN A 81 -10.25 18.41 -9.51
N THR A 82 -10.22 19.31 -8.52
CA THR A 82 -9.18 19.35 -7.48
C THR A 82 -9.58 18.63 -6.18
N SER A 83 -10.69 17.89 -6.19
CA SER A 83 -11.17 17.12 -5.03
C SER A 83 -10.20 16.01 -4.65
N GLY A 84 -10.07 15.71 -3.35
CA GLY A 84 -9.35 14.53 -2.86
C GLY A 84 -9.94 13.20 -3.30
N SER A 85 -11.18 13.19 -3.80
CA SER A 85 -11.79 12.02 -4.43
C SER A 85 -11.35 11.77 -5.87
N ASN A 86 -10.63 12.72 -6.49
CA ASN A 86 -9.99 12.49 -7.78
C ASN A 86 -8.74 11.62 -7.56
N PRO A 87 -8.62 10.43 -8.19
CA PRO A 87 -7.47 9.55 -7.99
C PRO A 87 -6.12 10.21 -8.29
N LEU A 88 -6.07 11.15 -9.25
CA LEU A 88 -4.84 11.89 -9.57
C LEU A 88 -4.43 12.86 -8.43
N VAL A 89 -5.40 13.49 -7.78
CA VAL A 89 -5.16 14.34 -6.60
C VAL A 89 -4.74 13.49 -5.42
N ALA A 90 -5.37 12.33 -5.24
CA ALA A 90 -5.02 11.39 -4.17
C ALA A 90 -3.58 10.88 -4.31
N MET A 91 -3.13 10.57 -5.53
CA MET A 91 -1.74 10.21 -5.82
C MET A 91 -0.75 11.34 -5.48
N GLY A 92 -1.18 12.60 -5.58
CA GLY A 92 -0.37 13.75 -5.14
C GLY A 92 -0.10 13.83 -3.64
N GLN A 93 -0.65 12.91 -2.84
CA GLN A 93 -0.46 12.84 -1.38
C GLN A 93 0.57 11.78 -0.96
N VAL A 94 1.30 11.16 -1.89
CA VAL A 94 2.41 10.25 -1.61
C VAL A 94 3.72 10.76 -2.19
N ASP A 95 4.84 10.28 -1.66
CA ASP A 95 6.21 10.66 -2.03
C ASP A 95 6.90 9.61 -2.91
N GLY A 96 6.55 9.65 -4.20
CA GLY A 96 7.14 8.80 -5.24
C GLY A 96 6.13 7.95 -5.99
N TRP A 97 6.62 7.20 -6.96
CA TRP A 97 5.84 6.34 -7.87
C TRP A 97 5.71 4.90 -7.33
N PRO A 98 4.64 4.17 -7.72
CA PRO A 98 4.41 2.79 -7.29
C PRO A 98 5.58 1.86 -7.61
N ILE A 99 5.77 0.83 -6.78
CA ILE A 99 6.84 -0.16 -6.96
C ILE A 99 6.37 -1.45 -7.61
N THR A 100 5.05 -1.71 -7.62
CA THR A 100 4.45 -2.92 -8.23
C THR A 100 3.62 -2.64 -9.48
N MET A 101 3.56 -1.40 -9.95
CA MET A 101 2.78 -1.02 -11.13
C MET A 101 3.68 -0.78 -12.35
N PRO A 102 3.15 -0.90 -13.59
CA PRO A 102 3.95 -0.71 -14.79
C PRO A 102 4.32 0.76 -15.00
N LEU A 103 5.39 0.99 -15.76
CA LEU A 103 5.71 2.29 -16.34
C LEU A 103 5.04 2.39 -17.71
N PHE A 104 4.54 3.57 -18.07
CA PHE A 104 3.80 3.84 -19.29
C PHE A 104 4.54 4.83 -20.18
N LEU A 105 4.62 4.51 -21.46
CA LEU A 105 5.09 5.39 -22.51
C LEU A 105 4.00 5.48 -23.57
N ASP A 106 3.38 6.65 -23.69
CA ASP A 106 2.33 6.91 -24.68
C ASP A 106 2.96 7.40 -26.00
N PHE A 107 2.47 6.91 -27.13
CA PHE A 107 2.87 7.33 -28.47
C PHE A 107 1.67 7.92 -29.24
N LYS A 108 1.96 8.51 -30.39
CA LYS A 108 0.96 9.01 -31.34
C LYS A 108 1.51 8.94 -32.76
N GLY A 109 0.62 9.01 -33.76
CA GLY A 109 0.99 9.05 -35.17
C GLY A 109 0.58 7.77 -35.88
N ALA A 110 1.48 7.15 -36.65
CA ALA A 110 1.19 5.88 -37.34
C ALA A 110 0.90 4.70 -36.38
N GLY A 111 1.34 4.80 -35.13
CA GLY A 111 0.98 3.90 -34.04
C GLY A 111 1.97 2.75 -33.83
N LEU A 112 1.71 1.94 -32.81
CA LEU A 112 2.55 0.78 -32.45
C LEU A 112 1.94 -0.54 -32.93
N ALA A 113 2.75 -1.57 -33.12
CA ALA A 113 2.28 -2.95 -33.24
C ALA A 113 2.20 -3.63 -31.86
N ASP A 114 1.34 -4.64 -31.72
CA ASP A 114 1.36 -5.53 -30.55
C ASP A 114 2.65 -6.36 -30.56
N ASN A 115 3.54 -6.14 -29.59
CA ASN A 115 4.82 -6.85 -29.54
C ASN A 115 5.43 -6.91 -28.13
N ILE A 116 6.26 -7.93 -27.89
CA ILE A 116 7.21 -7.91 -26.79
C ILE A 116 8.48 -7.23 -27.30
N ILE A 117 8.80 -6.07 -26.73
CA ILE A 117 9.97 -5.31 -27.12
C ILE A 117 11.20 -5.93 -26.49
N THR A 118 12.21 -6.28 -27.30
CA THR A 118 13.44 -6.94 -26.83
C THR A 118 14.65 -6.00 -26.78
N SER A 119 14.61 -4.86 -27.48
CA SER A 119 15.67 -3.85 -27.51
C SER A 119 15.11 -2.43 -27.42
N GLY A 120 15.95 -1.46 -27.08
CA GLY A 120 15.58 -0.05 -27.08
C GLY A 120 14.87 0.51 -25.85
N ILE A 121 14.64 -0.29 -24.81
CA ILE A 121 14.09 0.14 -23.52
C ILE A 121 15.11 -0.14 -22.43
N TYR A 122 15.54 0.90 -21.71
CA TYR A 122 16.59 0.83 -20.69
C TYR A 122 16.08 1.39 -19.36
N LEU A 123 16.15 0.61 -18.29
CA LEU A 123 15.75 1.02 -16.93
C LEU A 123 16.89 0.74 -15.94
N TYR A 124 17.41 1.77 -15.26
CA TYR A 124 18.50 1.62 -14.29
C TYR A 124 18.10 2.17 -12.92
N GLU A 125 18.59 1.53 -11.86
CA GLU A 125 18.56 2.05 -10.49
C GLU A 125 19.81 2.90 -10.25
N LEU A 126 19.63 4.04 -9.57
CA LEU A 126 20.69 4.97 -9.20
C LEU A 126 21.01 4.91 -7.70
N THR A 127 22.21 5.36 -7.34
CA THR A 127 22.64 5.49 -5.94
C THR A 127 22.03 6.69 -5.23
N ASP A 128 21.60 7.70 -5.99
CA ASP A 128 21.08 8.98 -5.50
C ASP A 128 20.18 9.62 -6.58
N SER A 129 19.46 10.67 -6.20
CA SER A 129 18.60 11.46 -7.08
C SER A 129 19.40 12.28 -8.10
N MET A 130 18.74 12.74 -9.17
CA MET A 130 19.38 13.60 -10.18
C MET A 130 19.76 15.01 -9.65
N THR A 131 19.28 15.39 -8.47
CA THR A 131 19.66 16.65 -7.81
C THR A 131 20.83 16.48 -6.83
N GLY A 132 21.24 15.24 -6.55
CA GLY A 132 22.39 14.88 -5.73
C GLY A 132 23.61 14.51 -6.58
N SER A 133 24.26 13.40 -6.24
CA SER A 133 25.43 12.88 -6.97
C SER A 133 25.18 11.43 -7.43
N PRO A 134 24.32 11.23 -8.45
CA PRO A 134 23.90 9.91 -8.86
C PRO A 134 25.03 9.15 -9.59
N SER A 135 25.09 7.85 -9.34
CA SER A 135 25.82 6.88 -10.14
C SER A 135 24.93 5.65 -10.39
N ILE A 136 25.28 4.83 -11.37
CA ILE A 136 24.51 3.61 -11.65
C ILE A 136 24.73 2.62 -10.50
N LYS A 137 23.63 2.25 -9.83
CA LYS A 137 23.63 1.22 -8.80
C LYS A 137 23.39 -0.16 -9.42
N THR A 138 22.37 -0.26 -10.27
CA THR A 138 21.95 -1.53 -10.90
C THR A 138 21.44 -1.27 -12.32
N LEU A 139 21.86 -2.09 -13.28
CA LEU A 139 21.28 -2.10 -14.63
C LEU A 139 20.20 -3.19 -14.65
N LEU A 140 18.93 -2.82 -14.83
CA LEU A 140 17.86 -3.80 -14.96
C LEU A 140 17.80 -4.28 -16.41
N THR A 141 17.55 -5.57 -16.59
CA THR A 141 17.58 -6.25 -17.90
C THR A 141 16.17 -6.57 -18.38
N ASN A 142 15.81 -6.11 -19.58
CA ASN A 142 14.55 -6.46 -20.23
C ASN A 142 14.46 -7.98 -20.52
N GLY A 143 13.32 -8.59 -20.24
CA GLY A 143 13.10 -10.03 -20.25
C GLY A 143 13.55 -10.77 -18.98
N VAL A 144 14.20 -10.08 -18.03
CA VAL A 144 14.65 -10.66 -16.75
C VAL A 144 14.06 -9.90 -15.57
N ASP A 145 14.36 -8.61 -15.46
CA ASP A 145 13.92 -7.74 -14.36
C ASP A 145 12.62 -7.01 -14.67
N TYR A 146 12.32 -6.81 -15.94
CA TYR A 146 11.06 -6.25 -16.45
C TYR A 146 10.77 -6.77 -17.85
N THR A 147 9.53 -6.64 -18.31
CA THR A 147 9.13 -6.90 -19.70
C THR A 147 8.50 -5.65 -20.28
N ALA A 148 8.97 -5.21 -21.45
CA ALA A 148 8.35 -4.13 -22.21
C ALA A 148 7.39 -4.70 -23.28
N VAL A 149 6.14 -4.23 -23.29
CA VAL A 149 5.09 -4.69 -24.21
C VAL A 149 4.45 -3.48 -24.87
N SER A 150 4.42 -3.44 -26.21
CA SER A 150 3.66 -2.45 -26.97
C SER A 150 2.24 -2.94 -27.27
N SER A 151 1.31 -2.00 -27.34
CA SER A 151 -0.09 -2.25 -27.67
C SER A 151 -0.55 -1.35 -28.81
N ALA A 152 -1.04 -1.94 -29.90
CA ALA A 152 -1.62 -1.25 -31.05
C ALA A 152 -2.96 -0.58 -30.69
N ALA A 153 -3.75 -1.20 -29.82
CA ALA A 153 -5.05 -0.66 -29.42
C ALA A 153 -4.96 0.64 -28.61
N SER A 154 -3.84 0.87 -27.92
CA SER A 154 -3.67 2.03 -27.03
C SER A 154 -2.52 2.96 -27.41
N ASP A 155 -1.68 2.56 -28.38
CA ASP A 155 -0.41 3.19 -28.71
C ASP A 155 0.49 3.43 -27.49
N LYS A 156 0.54 2.43 -26.60
CA LYS A 156 1.36 2.47 -25.37
C LYS A 156 2.40 1.38 -25.35
N ILE A 157 3.52 1.69 -24.73
CA ILE A 157 4.45 0.69 -24.20
C ILE A 157 4.25 0.62 -22.69
N LEU A 158 3.94 -0.58 -22.19
CA LEU A 158 3.94 -0.90 -20.77
C LEU A 158 5.24 -1.60 -20.41
N ILE A 159 5.96 -1.07 -19.43
CA ILE A 159 7.15 -1.70 -18.85
C ILE A 159 6.72 -2.30 -17.53
N MET A 160 6.54 -3.61 -17.50
CA MET A 160 6.06 -4.35 -16.35
C MET A 160 7.25 -4.92 -15.56
N PRO A 161 7.48 -4.48 -14.31
CA PRO A 161 8.49 -5.10 -13.46
C PRO A 161 8.20 -6.59 -13.22
N ALA A 162 9.24 -7.42 -13.25
CA ALA A 162 9.16 -8.85 -12.90
C ALA A 162 9.17 -9.07 -11.37
N LYS A 163 9.72 -8.09 -10.64
CA LYS A 163 9.70 -7.97 -9.18
C LYS A 163 9.36 -6.53 -8.81
N ALA A 164 8.91 -6.30 -7.59
CA ALA A 164 8.72 -4.94 -7.09
C ALA A 164 10.04 -4.14 -7.20
N LEU A 165 9.96 -2.89 -7.65
CA LEU A 165 11.09 -1.97 -7.61
C LEU A 165 11.48 -1.69 -6.15
N ASN A 166 12.73 -1.29 -5.93
CA ASN A 166 13.18 -0.94 -4.59
C ASN A 166 12.42 0.32 -4.12
N ALA A 167 11.90 0.28 -2.90
CA ALA A 167 11.25 1.44 -2.28
C ALA A 167 12.27 2.53 -1.93
N SER A 168 11.80 3.77 -1.81
CA SER A 168 12.63 4.94 -1.52
C SER A 168 13.90 5.05 -2.39
N SER A 169 13.83 4.61 -3.64
CA SER A 169 14.97 4.48 -4.54
C SER A 169 14.76 5.31 -5.81
N GLU A 170 15.84 5.49 -6.55
CA GLU A 170 15.92 6.42 -7.68
C GLU A 170 16.15 5.62 -8.97
N TYR A 171 15.37 5.92 -10.02
CA TYR A 171 15.42 5.18 -11.27
C TYR A 171 15.46 6.12 -12.47
N ILE A 172 16.15 5.70 -13.53
CA ILE A 172 16.12 6.36 -14.84
C ILE A 172 15.60 5.39 -15.90
N LEU A 173 14.83 5.93 -16.84
CA LEU A 173 14.25 5.20 -17.97
C LEU A 173 14.65 5.90 -19.27
N ALA A 174 15.01 5.14 -20.30
CA ALA A 174 15.18 5.63 -21.66
C ALA A 174 14.51 4.72 -22.71
N VAL A 175 14.02 5.37 -23.75
CA VAL A 175 13.52 4.75 -24.98
C VAL A 175 14.39 5.23 -26.14
N THR A 176 14.77 4.32 -27.02
CA THR A 176 15.56 4.62 -28.21
C THR A 176 14.82 4.29 -29.50
N SER A 177 15.39 4.75 -30.61
CA SER A 177 15.00 4.43 -31.99
C SER A 177 15.11 2.96 -32.37
N GLU A 178 15.68 2.09 -31.53
CA GLU A 178 15.63 0.63 -31.72
C GLU A 178 14.20 0.09 -31.58
N VAL A 179 13.30 0.85 -30.94
CA VAL A 179 11.87 0.54 -30.92
C VAL A 179 11.26 0.94 -32.26
N SER A 180 10.55 0.00 -32.88
CA SER A 180 9.84 0.22 -34.15
C SER A 180 8.35 0.50 -33.95
N ASP A 181 7.79 1.27 -34.88
CA ASP A 181 6.36 1.50 -35.03
C ASP A 181 5.65 0.33 -35.74
N ALA A 182 4.35 0.47 -35.98
CA ALA A 182 3.53 -0.54 -36.65
C ALA A 182 3.99 -0.89 -38.07
N ASN A 183 4.75 -0.01 -38.72
CA ASN A 183 5.28 -0.19 -40.08
C ASN A 183 6.73 -0.68 -40.09
N GLY A 184 7.33 -0.94 -38.93
CA GLY A 184 8.72 -1.34 -38.80
C GLY A 184 9.73 -0.19 -38.81
N ASN A 185 9.26 1.07 -38.86
CA ASN A 185 10.13 2.25 -38.83
C ASN A 185 10.49 2.63 -37.40
N PRO A 186 11.69 3.20 -37.13
CA PRO A 186 12.03 3.70 -35.80
C PRO A 186 11.01 4.71 -35.26
N VAL A 187 10.67 4.61 -33.97
CA VAL A 187 9.85 5.63 -33.28
C VAL A 187 10.65 6.92 -33.07
N GLY A 188 9.98 8.06 -33.01
CA GLY A 188 10.56 9.40 -32.90
C GLY A 188 10.34 10.12 -31.59
N THR A 189 10.86 11.35 -31.54
CA THR A 189 10.81 12.24 -30.38
C THR A 189 9.68 13.27 -30.51
N SER A 190 9.30 13.89 -29.40
CA SER A 190 8.44 15.07 -29.41
C SER A 190 9.23 16.38 -29.48
N ALA A 191 8.57 17.47 -29.87
CA ALA A 191 9.15 18.82 -29.87
C ALA A 191 9.55 19.30 -28.47
N SER A 192 8.76 18.96 -27.43
CA SER A 192 9.12 19.31 -26.05
C SER A 192 10.37 18.56 -25.59
N TYR A 193 10.51 17.28 -25.92
CA TYR A 193 11.70 16.53 -25.55
C TYR A 193 12.93 16.96 -26.37
N ALA A 194 12.76 17.25 -27.66
CA ALA A 194 13.80 17.83 -28.51
C ALA A 194 14.37 19.12 -27.90
N ALA A 195 13.52 20.00 -27.37
CA ALA A 195 13.95 21.20 -26.68
C ALA A 195 14.76 20.91 -25.41
N LEU A 196 14.37 19.89 -24.61
CA LEU A 196 15.11 19.51 -23.41
C LEU A 196 16.44 18.81 -23.73
N LYS A 197 16.48 17.98 -24.78
CA LYS A 197 17.66 17.19 -25.18
C LYS A 197 18.73 18.03 -25.87
N SER A 198 18.33 19.04 -26.65
CA SER A 198 19.26 19.81 -27.49
C SER A 198 20.38 20.47 -26.68
N LYS A 199 21.60 20.39 -27.20
CA LYS A 199 22.81 21.09 -26.73
C LYS A 199 23.01 22.40 -27.53
N ASN A 200 22.46 22.49 -28.75
CA ASN A 200 22.41 23.72 -29.54
C ASN A 200 21.45 24.76 -28.95
N LYS A 201 20.31 24.32 -28.41
CA LYS A 201 19.32 25.19 -27.77
C LYS A 201 19.44 25.12 -26.26
N ILE A 202 19.98 26.17 -25.65
CA ILE A 202 20.24 26.22 -24.20
C ILE A 202 19.22 27.15 -23.53
N TYR A 203 18.57 26.64 -22.48
CA TYR A 203 17.74 27.41 -21.58
C TYR A 203 18.53 27.73 -20.31
N SER A 204 18.70 29.01 -19.99
CA SER A 204 19.53 29.46 -18.86
C SER A 204 18.74 29.66 -17.55
N GLU A 205 17.43 29.84 -17.64
CA GLU A 205 16.59 30.21 -16.49
C GLU A 205 15.23 29.50 -16.49
N GLY A 206 14.59 29.45 -15.32
CA GLY A 206 13.25 28.91 -15.11
C GLY A 206 13.17 27.38 -15.10
N ASP A 207 11.94 26.89 -15.03
CA ASP A 207 11.66 25.44 -14.90
C ASP A 207 12.19 24.66 -16.10
N ILE A 208 12.11 25.22 -17.31
CA ILE A 208 12.60 24.56 -18.53
C ILE A 208 14.12 24.35 -18.54
N ALA A 209 14.90 25.27 -17.97
CA ALA A 209 16.34 25.09 -17.80
C ALA A 209 16.66 23.95 -16.82
N THR A 210 15.87 23.84 -15.75
CA THR A 210 15.99 22.73 -14.79
C THR A 210 15.63 21.40 -15.44
N LEU A 211 14.52 21.34 -16.18
CA LEU A 211 14.11 20.15 -16.92
C LEU A 211 15.17 19.73 -17.94
N GLN A 212 15.72 20.68 -18.71
CA GLN A 212 16.78 20.42 -19.69
C GLN A 212 18.04 19.85 -19.00
N LYS A 213 18.47 20.44 -17.90
CA LYS A 213 19.64 19.96 -17.14
C LYS A 213 19.45 18.53 -16.64
N VAL A 214 18.27 18.20 -16.11
CA VAL A 214 17.97 16.84 -15.65
C VAL A 214 17.94 15.87 -16.82
N THR A 215 17.24 16.19 -17.92
CA THR A 215 17.17 15.34 -19.12
C THR A 215 18.56 15.04 -19.68
N GLN A 216 19.40 16.06 -19.88
CA GLN A 216 20.77 15.88 -20.37
C GLN A 216 21.63 15.10 -19.37
N GLY A 217 21.43 15.31 -18.06
CA GLY A 217 22.10 14.53 -17.01
C GLY A 217 21.73 13.04 -17.06
N VAL A 218 20.44 12.72 -17.23
CA VAL A 218 19.96 11.34 -17.38
C VAL A 218 20.58 10.67 -18.61
N GLU A 219 20.57 11.35 -19.77
CA GLU A 219 21.20 10.83 -20.99
C GLU A 219 22.70 10.62 -20.82
N LYS A 220 23.37 11.51 -20.07
CA LYS A 220 24.78 11.35 -19.77
C LYS A 220 25.06 10.07 -18.98
N ILE A 221 24.19 9.71 -18.03
CA ILE A 221 24.32 8.46 -17.27
C ILE A 221 24.12 7.25 -18.20
N PHE A 222 23.12 7.27 -19.09
CA PHE A 222 22.92 6.22 -20.09
C PHE A 222 24.11 6.08 -21.05
N GLN A 223 24.74 7.19 -21.43
CA GLN A 223 25.97 7.15 -22.25
C GLN A 223 27.13 6.44 -21.52
N LEU A 224 27.24 6.58 -20.20
CA LEU A 224 28.27 5.89 -19.41
C LEU A 224 28.11 4.36 -19.41
N SER A 225 26.90 3.84 -19.66
CA SER A 225 26.65 2.40 -19.81
C SER A 225 26.62 1.92 -21.27
N GLY A 226 26.93 2.80 -22.24
CA GLY A 226 27.04 2.45 -23.65
C GLY A 226 25.77 2.65 -24.48
N VAL A 227 24.71 3.25 -23.93
CA VAL A 227 23.53 3.65 -24.72
C VAL A 227 23.87 4.88 -25.55
N ASP A 228 23.65 4.81 -26.86
CA ASP A 228 23.91 5.94 -27.78
C ASP A 228 22.92 7.08 -27.53
N GLU A 229 23.42 8.20 -27.01
CA GLU A 229 22.61 9.39 -26.73
C GLU A 229 21.90 9.93 -28.00
N THR A 230 22.43 9.70 -29.20
CA THR A 230 21.80 10.16 -30.45
C THR A 230 20.56 9.36 -30.82
N GLN A 231 20.42 8.14 -30.28
CA GLN A 231 19.29 7.26 -30.54
C GLN A 231 18.16 7.41 -29.49
N ILE A 232 18.44 8.03 -28.34
CA ILE A 232 17.43 8.24 -27.29
C ILE A 232 16.35 9.23 -27.78
N VAL A 233 15.10 8.77 -27.84
CA VAL A 233 13.93 9.55 -28.24
C VAL A 233 13.10 10.05 -27.06
N TYR A 234 13.28 9.45 -25.89
CA TYR A 234 12.72 9.88 -24.62
C TYR A 234 13.55 9.33 -23.45
N SER A 235 13.69 10.11 -22.39
CA SER A 235 14.30 9.68 -21.15
C SER A 235 13.74 10.46 -19.97
N THR A 236 13.76 9.83 -18.80
CA THR A 236 13.26 10.42 -17.57
C THR A 236 13.95 9.83 -16.35
N TRP A 237 13.80 10.51 -15.22
CA TRP A 237 14.17 10.07 -13.87
C TRP A 237 12.89 10.02 -13.03
N PHE A 238 12.84 9.17 -12.01
CA PHE A 238 11.77 9.16 -11.03
C PHE A 238 12.21 8.50 -9.71
N SER A 239 11.57 8.89 -8.61
CA SER A 239 11.74 8.25 -7.31
C SER A 239 10.55 7.32 -6.99
N THR A 240 10.82 6.19 -6.36
CA THR A 240 9.79 5.25 -5.90
C THR A 240 9.31 5.58 -4.48
N GLN A 241 8.10 5.14 -4.15
CA GLN A 241 7.43 5.43 -2.88
C GLN A 241 8.18 5.00 -1.63
N SER A 242 7.91 5.72 -0.53
CA SER A 242 8.33 5.32 0.81
C SER A 242 7.39 4.28 1.42
N VAL A 243 7.75 3.01 1.25
CA VAL A 243 6.97 1.90 1.78
C VAL A 243 7.25 1.71 3.27
N SER A 244 6.20 1.58 4.08
CA SER A 244 6.21 1.34 5.54
C SER A 244 6.88 2.39 6.43
N ASN A 245 7.45 3.47 5.88
CA ASN A 245 8.15 4.50 6.66
C ASN A 245 7.29 5.10 7.78
N THR A 246 5.99 5.28 7.54
CA THR A 246 5.02 5.72 8.56
C THR A 246 4.97 4.77 9.75
N LEU A 247 4.92 3.46 9.50
CA LEU A 247 4.85 2.45 10.55
C LEU A 247 6.18 2.41 11.33
N PHE A 248 7.30 2.41 10.63
CA PHE A 248 8.65 2.43 11.23
C PHE A 248 8.84 3.65 12.12
N ALA A 249 8.56 4.85 11.61
CA ALA A 249 8.75 6.10 12.34
C ALA A 249 7.80 6.23 13.53
N THR A 250 6.54 5.79 13.40
CA THR A 250 5.58 5.80 14.51
C THR A 250 6.02 4.89 15.64
N ARG A 251 6.48 3.67 15.32
CA ARG A 251 7.05 2.76 16.33
C ARG A 251 8.29 3.32 16.99
N GLY A 252 9.21 3.92 16.21
CA GLY A 252 10.41 4.56 16.74
C GLY A 252 10.07 5.72 17.68
N ALA A 253 9.12 6.57 17.30
CA ALA A 253 8.63 7.67 18.14
C ALA A 253 7.98 7.14 19.43
N THR A 254 7.11 6.14 19.35
CA THR A 254 6.52 5.49 20.54
C THR A 254 7.60 4.88 21.43
N ALA A 255 8.51 4.08 20.90
CA ALA A 255 9.59 3.47 21.68
C ALA A 255 10.47 4.52 22.36
N SER A 256 10.78 5.63 21.68
CA SER A 256 11.54 6.74 22.26
C SER A 256 10.82 7.37 23.46
N ALA A 257 9.48 7.41 23.44
CA ALA A 257 8.66 7.94 24.52
C ALA A 257 8.69 7.06 25.78
N PHE A 258 9.05 5.78 25.66
CA PHE A 258 9.15 4.84 26.79
C PHE A 258 10.59 4.47 27.17
N ALA A 259 11.60 5.04 26.48
CA ALA A 259 13.00 4.66 26.64
C ALA A 259 13.54 4.83 28.08
N ASN A 260 12.95 5.73 28.86
CA ASN A 260 13.33 6.00 30.26
C ASN A 260 12.44 5.27 31.29
N GLY A 261 11.61 4.31 30.87
CA GLY A 261 10.74 3.51 31.74
C GLY A 261 9.43 4.18 32.18
N SER A 262 9.25 5.46 31.89
CA SER A 262 7.98 6.20 32.07
C SER A 262 7.37 6.56 30.72
N ASN A 263 6.05 6.66 30.64
CA ASN A 263 5.35 7.16 29.45
C ASN A 263 5.62 8.67 29.23
N GLN A 264 6.24 9.02 28.11
CA GLN A 264 6.51 10.42 27.70
C GLN A 264 5.85 10.77 26.34
N LEU A 265 4.76 10.09 25.97
CA LEU A 265 4.12 10.28 24.65
C LEU A 265 3.62 11.72 24.45
N GLU A 266 3.05 12.35 25.48
CA GLU A 266 2.65 13.76 25.41
C GLU A 266 3.83 14.68 25.11
N THR A 267 5.01 14.37 25.65
CA THR A 267 6.24 15.13 25.38
C THR A 267 6.75 14.91 23.96
N VAL A 268 6.75 13.67 23.47
CA VAL A 268 7.23 13.34 22.12
C VAL A 268 6.30 13.92 21.05
N TRP A 269 4.98 13.74 21.18
CA TRP A 269 4.01 14.29 20.21
C TRP A 269 3.72 15.78 20.42
N LYS A 270 4.06 16.34 21.59
CA LYS A 270 3.66 17.68 22.04
C LYS A 270 2.15 17.90 21.94
N GLN A 271 1.39 16.88 22.33
CA GLN A 271 -0.07 16.89 22.39
C GLN A 271 -0.49 16.49 23.81
N THR A 272 -1.18 17.38 24.51
CA THR A 272 -1.66 17.15 25.88
C THR A 272 -3.18 16.97 25.92
N GLY A 273 -3.69 16.21 26.87
CA GLY A 273 -5.13 16.11 27.12
C GLY A 273 -5.90 15.21 26.14
N LEU A 274 -5.17 14.39 25.36
CA LEU A 274 -5.74 13.36 24.48
C LEU A 274 -5.75 11.96 25.12
N GLY A 275 -5.21 11.83 26.34
CA GLY A 275 -5.03 10.55 27.04
C GLY A 275 -3.74 9.80 26.67
N LEU A 276 -2.75 10.50 26.08
CA LEU A 276 -1.47 9.89 25.68
C LEU A 276 -0.64 9.46 26.88
N ASP A 277 -0.78 10.11 28.03
CA ASP A 277 -0.21 9.74 29.32
C ASP A 277 -0.64 8.36 29.83
N THR A 278 -1.78 7.87 29.36
CA THR A 278 -2.35 6.54 29.68
C THR A 278 -2.42 5.60 28.48
N ALA A 279 -1.85 5.98 27.32
CA ALA A 279 -1.81 5.09 26.17
C ALA A 279 -0.97 3.82 26.46
N TYR A 280 -1.31 2.75 25.76
CA TYR A 280 -0.76 1.39 25.88
C TYR A 280 -1.02 0.67 27.20
N THR A 281 -1.91 1.19 28.06
CA THR A 281 -2.39 0.47 29.24
C THR A 281 -3.51 -0.50 28.88
N MET A 282 -3.47 -1.70 29.46
CA MET A 282 -4.52 -2.71 29.34
C MET A 282 -5.31 -2.84 30.64
N GLN A 283 -6.63 -2.97 30.51
CA GLN A 283 -7.54 -3.28 31.61
C GLN A 283 -8.28 -4.58 31.32
N LEU A 284 -8.27 -5.50 32.28
CA LEU A 284 -8.93 -6.80 32.17
C LEU A 284 -10.13 -6.84 33.11
N GLY A 285 -11.26 -7.37 32.62
CA GLY A 285 -12.41 -7.72 33.43
C GLY A 285 -12.24 -9.05 34.17
N THR A 286 -13.34 -9.54 34.73
CA THR A 286 -13.38 -10.84 35.40
C THR A 286 -13.52 -11.96 34.36
N PRO A 287 -12.68 -13.02 34.42
CA PRO A 287 -12.86 -14.20 33.58
C PRO A 287 -14.18 -14.91 33.91
N VAL A 288 -14.86 -15.39 32.87
CA VAL A 288 -16.03 -16.26 32.98
C VAL A 288 -15.89 -17.43 32.02
N ASP A 289 -16.62 -18.53 32.25
CA ASP A 289 -16.63 -19.66 31.33
C ASP A 289 -17.08 -19.23 29.93
N PHE A 290 -16.42 -19.78 28.91
CA PHE A 290 -16.67 -19.48 27.51
C PHE A 290 -18.14 -19.59 27.08
N ALA A 291 -18.91 -20.58 27.56
CA ALA A 291 -20.32 -20.68 27.18
C ALA A 291 -21.14 -19.53 27.76
N ALA A 292 -20.83 -19.12 28.99
CA ALA A 292 -21.47 -17.97 29.63
C ALA A 292 -21.11 -16.67 28.90
N ALA A 293 -19.83 -16.48 28.57
CA ALA A 293 -19.36 -15.33 27.81
C ALA A 293 -20.05 -15.21 26.44
N LEU A 294 -20.01 -16.30 25.65
CA LEU A 294 -20.60 -16.35 24.33
C LEU A 294 -22.11 -16.13 24.38
N THR A 295 -22.81 -16.74 25.35
CA THR A 295 -24.26 -16.55 25.54
C THR A 295 -24.60 -15.08 25.78
N ALA A 296 -23.84 -14.39 26.63
CA ALA A 296 -24.02 -12.98 26.93
C ALA A 296 -23.50 -12.02 25.84
N ASP A 297 -22.87 -12.53 24.78
CA ASP A 297 -22.28 -11.73 23.72
C ASP A 297 -23.27 -11.49 22.56
N ASP A 298 -23.92 -10.34 22.56
CA ASP A 298 -24.84 -9.92 21.48
C ASP A 298 -24.09 -9.48 20.21
N ASN A 299 -22.81 -9.09 20.34
CA ASN A 299 -21.99 -8.70 19.19
C ASN A 299 -21.68 -9.90 18.31
N PHE A 300 -21.54 -11.09 18.89
CA PHE A 300 -21.40 -12.32 18.11
C PHE A 300 -22.61 -12.52 17.19
N SER A 301 -23.83 -12.44 17.73
CA SER A 301 -25.05 -12.59 16.93
C SER A 301 -25.17 -11.52 15.85
N THR A 302 -24.78 -10.28 16.19
CA THR A 302 -24.91 -9.10 15.31
C THR A 302 -23.92 -9.13 14.14
N TYR A 303 -22.65 -9.49 14.40
CA TYR A 303 -21.57 -9.33 13.42
C TYR A 303 -21.03 -10.65 12.85
N VAL A 304 -21.36 -11.80 13.46
CA VAL A 304 -20.88 -13.13 13.02
C VAL A 304 -22.02 -14.05 12.61
N GLY A 305 -23.06 -14.18 13.45
CA GLY A 305 -24.28 -14.94 13.17
C GLY A 305 -24.82 -15.75 14.36
N ALA A 306 -26.13 -15.68 14.61
CA ALA A 306 -26.78 -16.36 15.74
C ALA A 306 -26.84 -17.90 15.59
N ASP A 307 -26.90 -18.39 14.35
CA ASP A 307 -26.80 -19.79 13.99
C ASP A 307 -25.43 -20.37 14.38
N LYS A 308 -24.35 -19.67 14.03
CA LYS A 308 -22.97 -20.03 14.39
C LYS A 308 -22.77 -20.00 15.92
N LYS A 309 -23.37 -19.01 16.61
CA LYS A 309 -23.35 -18.94 18.08
C LYS A 309 -23.91 -20.23 18.69
N THR A 310 -25.06 -20.67 18.17
CA THR A 310 -25.74 -21.89 18.63
C THR A 310 -24.89 -23.14 18.37
N ALA A 311 -24.29 -23.24 17.18
CA ALA A 311 -23.42 -24.36 16.82
C ALA A 311 -22.17 -24.48 17.72
N ILE A 312 -21.49 -23.36 17.99
CA ILE A 312 -20.32 -23.31 18.87
C ILE A 312 -20.70 -23.71 20.30
N LEU A 313 -21.81 -23.17 20.84
CA LEU A 313 -22.29 -23.53 22.18
C LEU A 313 -22.63 -25.03 22.28
N GLY A 314 -23.22 -25.61 21.23
CA GLY A 314 -23.60 -27.03 21.21
C GLY A 314 -22.42 -28.01 21.24
N THR A 315 -21.21 -27.57 20.90
CA THR A 315 -19.99 -28.42 20.84
C THR A 315 -18.99 -28.11 21.95
N TYR A 316 -19.24 -27.06 22.74
CA TYR A 316 -18.36 -26.64 23.82
C TYR A 316 -18.54 -27.50 25.08
N THR A 317 -17.42 -27.79 25.75
CA THR A 317 -17.39 -28.50 27.03
C THR A 317 -17.08 -27.49 28.12
N ALA A 318 -17.99 -27.35 29.09
CA ALA A 318 -17.89 -26.38 30.17
C ALA A 318 -16.56 -26.46 30.95
N ASN A 319 -16.09 -25.32 31.42
CA ASN A 319 -14.87 -25.14 32.23
C ASN A 319 -13.58 -25.60 31.53
N THR A 320 -13.47 -25.40 30.22
CA THR A 320 -12.23 -25.64 29.47
C THR A 320 -11.53 -24.35 29.04
N VAL A 321 -12.31 -23.28 28.81
CA VAL A 321 -11.81 -21.98 28.37
C VAL A 321 -12.45 -20.88 29.23
N ASP A 322 -11.61 -19.99 29.74
CA ASP A 322 -12.04 -18.73 30.35
C ASP A 322 -11.99 -17.61 29.32
N VAL A 323 -13.02 -16.78 29.30
CA VAL A 323 -13.11 -15.59 28.45
C VAL A 323 -13.14 -14.35 29.34
N THR A 324 -12.24 -13.42 29.04
CA THR A 324 -12.11 -12.13 29.72
C THR A 324 -12.33 -11.02 28.70
N LYS A 325 -13.33 -10.16 28.94
CA LYS A 325 -13.48 -8.90 28.22
C LYS A 325 -12.56 -7.84 28.84
N GLY A 326 -12.02 -6.95 28.02
CA GLY A 326 -11.17 -5.87 28.50
C GLY A 326 -10.98 -4.77 27.46
N THR A 327 -10.13 -3.79 27.78
CA THR A 327 -9.78 -2.69 26.88
C THR A 327 -8.27 -2.48 26.83
N VAL A 328 -7.77 -2.08 25.67
CA VAL A 328 -6.41 -1.57 25.50
C VAL A 328 -6.48 -0.13 25.00
N ARG A 329 -5.72 0.77 25.63
CA ARG A 329 -5.70 2.18 25.25
C ARG A 329 -4.74 2.40 24.08
N LEU A 330 -5.24 2.69 22.88
CA LEU A 330 -4.42 2.83 21.68
C LEU A 330 -4.55 4.23 21.06
N PRO A 331 -3.44 4.85 20.62
CA PRO A 331 -3.51 6.06 19.80
C PRO A 331 -4.30 5.83 18.51
N TYR A 332 -5.20 6.75 18.21
CA TYR A 332 -6.06 6.74 17.03
C TYR A 332 -5.79 7.98 16.19
N TYR A 333 -5.61 7.77 14.89
CA TYR A 333 -5.12 8.77 13.94
C TYR A 333 -6.15 9.10 12.84
N LEU A 334 -7.21 8.28 12.70
CA LEU A 334 -8.33 8.54 11.79
C LEU A 334 -9.31 9.56 12.38
N GLU A 335 -10.06 10.23 11.50
CA GLU A 335 -11.21 11.04 11.90
C GLU A 335 -12.43 10.15 12.21
N THR A 336 -13.26 10.56 13.18
CA THR A 336 -14.53 9.86 13.56
C THR A 336 -15.78 10.73 13.37
N GLY A 337 -15.59 12.01 13.06
CA GLY A 337 -16.66 12.98 12.86
C GLY A 337 -17.40 12.80 11.53
N SER A 338 -18.09 13.84 11.06
CA SER A 338 -18.82 13.82 9.78
C SER A 338 -17.91 13.64 8.56
N ASN A 339 -16.62 13.92 8.70
CA ASN A 339 -15.60 13.88 7.65
C ASN A 339 -14.72 12.61 7.70
N TRP A 340 -15.07 11.61 8.53
CA TRP A 340 -14.33 10.37 8.76
C TRP A 340 -13.88 9.65 7.48
N ASN A 341 -14.69 9.68 6.43
CA ASN A 341 -14.41 9.02 5.14
C ASN A 341 -13.80 9.95 4.08
N THR A 342 -13.43 11.18 4.44
CA THR A 342 -12.90 12.17 3.48
C THR A 342 -11.56 12.76 3.89
N GLN A 343 -11.16 12.61 5.15
CA GLN A 343 -9.92 13.16 5.69
C GLN A 343 -8.89 12.05 5.96
N PRO A 344 -7.77 12.04 5.22
CA PRO A 344 -6.67 11.12 5.49
C PRO A 344 -5.90 11.54 6.75
N PHE A 345 -4.91 10.73 7.13
CA PHE A 345 -3.96 11.06 8.18
C PHE A 345 -3.25 12.39 7.91
N GLU A 346 -3.06 13.14 8.99
CA GLU A 346 -2.20 14.32 9.01
C GLU A 346 -0.90 13.98 9.72
N SER A 347 0.22 14.49 9.21
CA SER A 347 1.52 14.43 9.90
C SER A 347 1.52 15.30 11.15
N ALA A 348 2.09 14.76 12.23
CA ALA A 348 2.36 15.47 13.47
C ALA A 348 3.53 16.47 13.35
N MET A 349 4.34 16.38 12.29
CA MET A 349 5.54 17.19 12.06
C MET A 349 5.48 17.91 10.70
N PRO A 350 6.13 19.08 10.56
CA PRO A 350 6.34 19.69 9.24
C PRO A 350 7.30 18.82 8.40
N SER A 351 7.13 18.86 7.08
CA SER A 351 8.02 18.15 6.14
C SER A 351 9.45 18.67 6.25
N LEU A 352 10.38 17.75 6.54
CA LEU A 352 11.81 18.01 6.55
C LEU A 352 12.31 18.53 5.20
N ALA A 353 11.76 18.02 4.09
CA ALA A 353 12.13 18.49 2.75
C ALA A 353 11.72 19.95 2.53
N LYS A 354 10.50 20.34 2.95
CA LYS A 354 10.07 21.75 2.91
C LYS A 354 10.88 22.65 3.82
N ILE A 355 11.30 22.15 4.99
CA ILE A 355 12.21 22.88 5.88
C ILE A 355 13.55 23.12 5.19
N LYS A 356 14.16 22.08 4.61
CA LYS A 356 15.42 22.21 3.86
C LYS A 356 15.28 23.20 2.71
N ALA A 357 14.21 23.11 1.93
CA ALA A 357 13.93 24.04 0.84
C ALA A 357 13.78 25.49 1.32
N ALA A 358 13.11 25.72 2.44
CA ALA A 358 12.95 27.06 3.01
C ALA A 358 14.24 27.62 3.64
N LEU A 359 15.09 26.77 4.23
CA LEU A 359 16.40 27.17 4.74
C LEU A 359 17.39 27.54 3.62
N ALA A 360 17.18 27.01 2.41
CA ALA A 360 17.92 27.37 1.21
C ALA A 360 17.38 28.63 0.51
N ASP A 361 16.14 29.03 0.79
CA ASP A 361 15.56 30.27 0.26
C ASP A 361 15.95 31.47 1.13
N SER A 362 16.71 32.40 0.57
CA SER A 362 17.15 33.63 1.27
C SER A 362 16.01 34.46 1.87
N LYS A 363 14.78 34.35 1.34
CA LYS A 363 13.61 35.07 1.87
C LYS A 363 13.05 34.42 3.13
N GLU A 364 13.17 33.10 3.25
CA GLU A 364 12.57 32.31 4.33
C GLU A 364 13.59 31.86 5.38
N GLN A 365 14.88 31.84 5.03
CA GLN A 365 15.96 31.30 5.84
C GLN A 365 15.98 31.85 7.27
N LEU A 366 15.89 33.17 7.45
CA LEU A 366 15.91 33.80 8.78
C LEU A 366 14.64 33.45 9.58
N THR A 367 13.48 33.51 8.94
CA THR A 367 12.18 33.25 9.58
C THR A 367 12.05 31.80 10.03
N ILE A 368 12.44 30.85 9.18
CA ILE A 368 12.39 29.42 9.52
C ILE A 368 13.52 29.05 10.48
N GLY A 369 14.73 29.56 10.25
CA GLY A 369 15.89 29.30 11.10
C GLY A 369 15.68 29.75 12.55
N SER A 370 15.08 30.93 12.76
CA SER A 370 14.77 31.44 14.11
C SER A 370 13.72 30.60 14.83
N GLN A 371 12.67 30.13 14.15
CA GLN A 371 11.66 29.24 14.74
C GLN A 371 12.25 27.87 15.12
N LEU A 372 13.12 27.30 14.27
CA LEU A 372 13.80 26.04 14.57
C LEU A 372 14.76 26.19 15.77
N LEU A 373 15.54 27.27 15.80
CA LEU A 373 16.44 27.55 16.93
C LEU A 373 15.66 27.74 18.24
N ALA A 374 14.55 28.47 18.21
CA ALA A 374 13.67 28.66 19.36
C ALA A 374 13.05 27.34 19.85
N ALA A 375 12.83 26.38 18.93
CA ALA A 375 12.40 25.03 19.26
C ALA A 375 13.56 24.10 19.73
N GLY A 376 14.78 24.62 19.86
CA GLY A 376 15.95 23.85 20.29
C GLY A 376 16.48 22.89 19.23
N ILE A 377 16.25 23.22 17.94
CA ILE A 377 16.61 22.37 16.80
C ILE A 377 17.93 22.82 16.17
N ASP A 378 18.88 21.89 16.10
CA ASP A 378 20.14 22.00 15.38
C ASP A 378 19.94 21.62 13.90
N THR A 379 19.86 22.63 13.05
CA THR A 379 19.61 22.45 11.61
C THR A 379 20.72 21.69 10.89
N SER A 380 21.94 21.64 11.44
CA SER A 380 23.07 20.90 10.85
C SER A 380 22.89 19.38 10.97
N LYS A 381 22.10 18.92 11.95
CA LYS A 381 21.86 17.50 12.24
C LYS A 381 20.55 16.96 11.66
N LEU A 382 19.62 17.83 11.28
CA LEU A 382 18.31 17.44 10.76
C LEU A 382 18.35 16.47 9.57
N ALA A 383 19.44 16.47 8.79
CA ALA A 383 19.58 15.56 7.66
C ALA A 383 19.88 14.11 8.05
N THR A 384 20.48 13.87 9.22
CA THR A 384 21.10 12.57 9.56
C THR A 384 20.73 12.05 10.96
N ASP A 385 20.17 12.89 11.83
CA ASP A 385 19.89 12.54 13.22
C ASP A 385 18.38 12.42 13.47
N ALA A 386 17.92 11.20 13.77
CA ALA A 386 16.51 10.91 14.03
C ALA A 386 16.00 11.55 15.33
N SER A 387 16.82 11.67 16.36
CA SER A 387 16.46 12.35 17.60
C SER A 387 16.27 13.86 17.37
N GLU A 388 17.07 14.44 16.50
CA GLU A 388 16.89 15.84 16.08
C GLU A 388 15.63 16.02 15.24
N GLN A 389 15.34 15.09 14.32
CA GLN A 389 14.11 15.09 13.52
C GLN A 389 12.86 14.97 14.39
N LEU A 390 12.88 14.16 15.44
CA LEU A 390 11.75 14.01 16.38
C LEU A 390 11.39 15.33 17.07
N LYS A 391 12.32 16.28 17.23
CA LYS A 391 11.98 17.60 17.79
C LYS A 391 11.03 18.41 16.91
N LEU A 392 10.89 18.07 15.63
CA LEU A 392 9.92 18.68 14.72
C LEU A 392 8.47 18.32 15.05
N MET A 393 8.24 17.26 15.85
CA MET A 393 6.91 16.86 16.30
C MET A 393 6.17 18.03 16.98
N GLY A 394 4.89 18.16 16.66
CA GLY A 394 3.98 19.20 17.16
C GLY A 394 4.25 20.61 16.63
N LEU A 395 5.32 20.83 15.85
CA LEU A 395 5.65 22.17 15.35
C LEU A 395 4.73 22.59 14.19
N THR A 396 4.37 23.87 14.20
CA THR A 396 3.82 24.58 13.04
C THR A 396 4.76 25.73 12.72
N LEU A 397 5.43 25.65 11.57
CA LEU A 397 6.33 26.69 11.11
C LEU A 397 5.58 27.63 10.17
N THR A 398 5.77 28.93 10.33
CA THR A 398 5.21 29.97 9.47
C THR A 398 6.28 30.61 8.60
N LYS A 399 5.90 30.95 7.37
CA LYS A 399 6.75 31.69 6.43
C LYS A 399 6.82 33.17 6.80
N SER A 400 7.69 33.90 6.11
CA SER A 400 7.83 35.35 6.20
C SER A 400 6.52 36.11 5.95
N ASP A 401 5.61 35.54 5.15
CA ASP A 401 4.27 36.10 4.86
C ASP A 401 3.17 35.72 5.89
N GLY A 402 3.54 34.99 6.95
CA GLY A 402 2.62 34.52 8.00
C GLY A 402 1.84 33.25 7.66
N THR A 403 1.93 32.73 6.44
CA THR A 403 1.27 31.47 6.07
C THR A 403 2.04 30.25 6.60
N ALA A 404 1.36 29.12 6.78
CA ALA A 404 2.04 27.89 7.20
C ALA A 404 3.03 27.41 6.13
N LEU A 405 4.20 26.91 6.55
CA LEU A 405 5.19 26.30 5.67
C LEU A 405 4.64 25.03 4.99
N VAL A 406 3.90 24.23 5.76
CA VAL A 406 3.39 22.90 5.38
C VAL A 406 1.90 22.80 5.77
N PRO A 407 0.99 23.49 5.06
CA PRO A 407 -0.44 23.52 5.40
C PRO A 407 -1.13 22.16 5.20
N GLU A 408 -0.66 21.35 4.25
CA GLU A 408 -1.31 20.10 3.86
C GLU A 408 -1.02 18.92 4.78
N ARG A 409 0.10 18.96 5.53
CA ARG A 409 0.50 17.92 6.49
C ARG A 409 0.46 16.48 5.94
N TYR A 410 0.84 16.27 4.68
CA TYR A 410 0.89 14.93 4.11
C TYR A 410 1.90 14.02 4.84
N ILE A 411 1.54 12.75 4.94
CA ILE A 411 2.42 11.68 5.43
C ILE A 411 3.33 11.26 4.28
N THR A 412 4.64 11.49 4.44
CA THR A 412 5.70 11.16 3.47
C THR A 412 6.94 10.66 4.20
N ARG A 413 8.00 10.21 3.52
CA ARG A 413 9.28 9.92 4.18
C ARG A 413 9.89 11.11 4.93
N TYR A 414 9.50 12.34 4.58
CA TYR A 414 10.00 13.58 5.18
C TYR A 414 9.15 14.10 6.34
N SER A 415 7.98 13.49 6.55
CA SER A 415 7.04 13.78 7.64
C SER A 415 6.23 12.52 7.98
N PRO A 416 6.90 11.44 8.44
CA PRO A 416 6.29 10.11 8.46
C PRO A 416 5.39 9.84 9.67
N VAL A 417 5.48 10.64 10.73
CA VAL A 417 4.76 10.36 11.99
C VAL A 417 3.36 11.00 11.97
N PRO A 418 2.27 10.22 12.13
CA PRO A 418 0.92 10.74 12.13
C PRO A 418 0.57 11.46 13.44
N LYS A 419 -0.30 12.45 13.33
CA LYS A 419 -0.85 13.25 14.42
C LYS A 419 -1.93 12.45 15.14
N VAL A 420 -1.82 12.33 16.46
CA VAL A 420 -2.83 11.64 17.28
C VAL A 420 -4.10 12.49 17.33
N LYS A 421 -5.24 11.87 17.02
CA LYS A 421 -6.57 12.49 17.08
C LYS A 421 -7.24 12.22 18.44
N SER A 422 -7.05 11.01 18.96
CA SER A 422 -7.48 10.60 20.31
C SER A 422 -6.69 9.38 20.78
N VAL A 423 -6.82 9.03 22.06
CA VAL A 423 -6.49 7.68 22.56
C VAL A 423 -7.80 6.97 22.85
N GLN A 424 -8.04 5.84 22.18
CA GLN A 424 -9.27 5.07 22.29
C GLN A 424 -9.10 3.89 23.24
N ASP A 425 -10.13 3.61 24.05
CA ASP A 425 -10.30 2.33 24.72
C ASP A 425 -10.78 1.31 23.69
N VAL A 426 -9.85 0.51 23.15
CA VAL A 426 -10.16 -0.52 22.15
C VAL A 426 -10.58 -1.81 22.86
N PRO A 427 -11.83 -2.28 22.70
CA PRO A 427 -12.29 -3.50 23.35
C PRO A 427 -11.57 -4.72 22.78
N PHE A 428 -11.20 -5.65 23.66
CA PHE A 428 -10.68 -6.96 23.28
C PHE A 428 -11.46 -8.11 23.94
N LEU A 429 -11.39 -9.26 23.27
CA LEU A 429 -11.70 -10.56 23.87
C LEU A 429 -10.39 -11.30 24.12
N LEU A 430 -10.22 -11.79 25.35
CA LEU A 430 -9.10 -12.64 25.75
C LEU A 430 -9.62 -14.02 26.12
N PHE A 431 -9.07 -15.06 25.50
CA PHE A 431 -9.33 -16.46 25.78
C PHE A 431 -8.11 -17.06 26.45
N THR A 432 -8.29 -17.72 27.59
CA THR A 432 -7.23 -18.41 28.32
C THR A 432 -7.67 -19.83 28.70
N PRO A 433 -6.72 -20.79 28.85
CA PRO A 433 -7.07 -22.11 29.33
C PRO A 433 -7.67 -22.02 30.75
N ASN A 434 -8.77 -22.71 31.02
CA ASN A 434 -9.32 -22.76 32.38
C ASN A 434 -8.38 -23.53 33.32
N GLY A 435 -8.14 -22.99 34.51
CA GLY A 435 -7.35 -23.67 35.55
C GLY A 435 -5.83 -23.71 35.32
N SER A 436 -5.30 -23.05 34.28
CA SER A 436 -3.85 -22.89 34.09
C SER A 436 -3.49 -21.50 33.58
N THR A 437 -2.26 -21.07 33.84
CA THR A 437 -1.78 -19.74 33.44
C THR A 437 -0.99 -19.85 32.14
N PRO A 438 -1.44 -19.22 31.03
CA PRO A 438 -0.72 -19.25 29.78
C PRO A 438 0.58 -18.44 29.86
N THR A 439 1.63 -18.93 29.19
CA THR A 439 2.94 -18.26 29.10
C THR A 439 3.21 -17.65 27.74
N ASN A 440 2.38 -17.97 26.73
CA ASN A 440 2.46 -17.45 25.37
C ASN A 440 1.09 -16.97 24.90
N ILE A 441 1.07 -16.05 23.95
CA ILE A 441 -0.16 -15.40 23.48
C ILE A 441 -0.18 -15.21 21.97
N VAL A 442 -1.35 -15.40 21.38
CA VAL A 442 -1.66 -15.17 19.96
C VAL A 442 -2.53 -13.93 19.84
N ILE A 443 -2.10 -12.94 19.06
CA ILE A 443 -2.94 -11.83 18.60
C ILE A 443 -3.69 -12.29 17.36
N TYR A 444 -5.01 -12.22 17.39
CA TYR A 444 -5.89 -12.53 16.26
C TYR A 444 -6.46 -11.27 15.61
N GLN A 445 -6.39 -11.19 14.28
CA GLN A 445 -7.12 -10.19 13.49
C GLN A 445 -8.08 -10.87 12.51
N HIS A 446 -9.34 -10.44 12.58
CA HIS A 446 -10.44 -10.98 11.79
C HIS A 446 -10.48 -10.44 10.34
N GLY A 447 -11.21 -11.13 9.47
CA GLY A 447 -11.47 -10.73 8.09
C GLY A 447 -12.47 -9.58 7.92
N VAL A 448 -12.57 -9.05 6.70
CA VAL A 448 -13.51 -7.96 6.36
C VAL A 448 -14.96 -8.39 6.61
N THR A 449 -15.84 -7.42 6.91
CA THR A 449 -17.27 -7.61 7.22
C THR A 449 -17.59 -8.50 8.42
N SER A 450 -16.59 -8.86 9.24
CA SER A 450 -16.76 -9.65 10.45
C SER A 450 -16.19 -8.91 11.67
N ALA A 451 -15.94 -9.62 12.78
CA ALA A 451 -15.53 -9.03 14.04
C ALA A 451 -14.60 -9.97 14.86
N LYS A 452 -14.01 -9.45 15.93
CA LYS A 452 -13.12 -10.16 16.87
C LYS A 452 -13.75 -11.42 17.45
N GLU A 453 -15.08 -11.47 17.54
CA GLU A 453 -15.88 -12.60 17.98
C GLU A 453 -15.67 -13.88 17.16
N ASN A 454 -15.13 -13.80 15.94
CA ASN A 454 -14.69 -14.99 15.20
C ASN A 454 -13.70 -15.86 16.00
N ALA A 455 -12.98 -15.28 16.96
CA ALA A 455 -12.06 -16.02 17.83
C ALA A 455 -12.74 -17.15 18.63
N TYR A 456 -14.03 -17.03 18.98
CA TYR A 456 -14.75 -18.10 19.67
C TYR A 456 -14.72 -19.43 18.88
N ALA A 457 -14.60 -19.37 17.55
CA ALA A 457 -14.69 -20.57 16.72
C ALA A 457 -13.43 -21.46 16.75
N PHE A 458 -12.28 -20.93 17.17
CA PHE A 458 -11.02 -21.68 17.22
C PHE A 458 -10.26 -21.55 18.54
N ALA A 459 -10.64 -20.61 19.42
CA ALA A 459 -9.92 -20.34 20.68
C ALA A 459 -9.81 -21.59 21.58
N LYS A 460 -10.79 -22.49 21.56
CA LYS A 460 -10.74 -23.78 22.29
C LYS A 460 -9.52 -24.62 21.91
N ASN A 461 -9.16 -24.67 20.62
CA ASN A 461 -8.04 -25.49 20.16
C ASN A 461 -6.70 -24.87 20.57
N LEU A 462 -6.58 -23.55 20.48
CA LEU A 462 -5.35 -22.84 20.87
C LEU A 462 -5.14 -22.86 22.40
N THR A 463 -6.21 -22.71 23.17
CA THR A 463 -6.14 -22.81 24.64
C THR A 463 -5.88 -24.23 25.11
N ALA A 464 -6.37 -25.26 24.41
CA ALA A 464 -5.98 -26.65 24.66
C ALA A 464 -4.46 -26.90 24.43
N ALA A 465 -3.83 -26.13 23.54
CA ALA A 465 -2.38 -26.10 23.37
C ALA A 465 -1.64 -25.19 24.38
N GLY A 466 -2.33 -24.66 25.38
CA GLY A 466 -1.76 -23.80 26.44
C GLY A 466 -1.54 -22.34 26.04
N LEU A 467 -2.11 -21.89 24.92
CA LEU A 467 -1.95 -20.52 24.41
C LEU A 467 -3.09 -19.61 24.90
N ALA A 468 -2.77 -18.37 25.23
CA ALA A 468 -3.77 -17.30 25.28
C ALA A 468 -4.09 -16.80 23.86
N VAL A 469 -5.32 -16.36 23.62
CA VAL A 469 -5.72 -15.71 22.36
C VAL A 469 -6.35 -14.37 22.68
N ILE A 470 -5.86 -13.29 22.08
CA ILE A 470 -6.42 -11.94 22.23
C ILE A 470 -6.84 -11.39 20.87
N ALA A 471 -8.04 -10.84 20.78
CA ALA A 471 -8.61 -10.33 19.54
C ALA A 471 -9.20 -8.92 19.72
N ILE A 472 -8.95 -8.05 18.75
CA ILE A 472 -9.53 -6.69 18.66
C ILE A 472 -10.20 -6.48 17.31
N ASP A 473 -11.17 -5.58 17.26
CA ASP A 473 -11.81 -5.19 16.01
C ASP A 473 -10.91 -4.24 15.19
N LEU A 474 -10.93 -4.42 13.86
CA LEU A 474 -10.41 -3.41 12.93
C LEU A 474 -11.21 -2.09 13.08
N PRO A 475 -10.66 -0.93 12.71
CA PRO A 475 -11.45 0.29 12.58
C PRO A 475 -12.69 0.05 11.72
N LEU A 476 -13.82 0.65 12.11
CA LEU A 476 -15.13 0.53 11.43
C LEU A 476 -15.77 -0.87 11.47
N HIS A 477 -15.18 -1.83 12.18
CA HIS A 477 -15.73 -3.18 12.32
C HIS A 477 -16.17 -3.45 13.77
N GLY A 478 -17.10 -4.39 13.95
CA GLY A 478 -17.58 -4.83 15.25
C GLY A 478 -17.95 -3.66 16.16
N GLU A 479 -17.43 -3.69 17.39
CA GLU A 479 -17.65 -2.63 18.40
C GLU A 479 -16.97 -1.30 18.05
N ARG A 480 -16.10 -1.28 17.04
CA ARG A 480 -15.43 -0.07 16.54
C ARG A 480 -16.11 0.52 15.30
N SER A 481 -17.29 0.01 14.94
CA SER A 481 -18.21 0.72 14.04
C SER A 481 -18.55 2.09 14.62
N LEU A 482 -18.60 3.14 13.79
CA LEU A 482 -18.96 4.48 14.29
C LEU A 482 -20.46 4.60 14.55
N ASP A 483 -21.27 3.89 13.77
CA ASP A 483 -22.69 3.63 13.98
C ASP A 483 -23.16 2.52 13.00
N SER A 484 -24.47 2.28 12.90
CA SER A 484 -25.06 1.22 12.06
C SER A 484 -24.84 1.43 10.56
N THR A 485 -24.59 2.66 10.11
CA THR A 485 -24.39 3.01 8.70
C THR A 485 -22.92 3.26 8.36
N ARG A 486 -22.15 3.73 9.34
CA ARG A 486 -20.69 3.93 9.26
C ARG A 486 -19.98 2.71 9.85
N SER A 487 -20.21 1.57 9.18
CA SER A 487 -19.70 0.25 9.58
C SER A 487 -19.33 -0.58 8.36
N ALA A 488 -18.17 -1.22 8.42
CA ALA A 488 -17.70 -2.17 7.43
C ALA A 488 -18.42 -3.53 7.54
N ASN A 489 -19.09 -3.83 8.64
CA ASN A 489 -20.01 -4.97 8.73
C ASN A 489 -21.30 -4.73 7.94
N SER A 490 -21.75 -3.48 7.85
CA SER A 490 -22.92 -3.11 7.03
C SER A 490 -22.56 -2.94 5.56
N ASP A 491 -21.44 -2.25 5.26
CA ASP A 491 -20.95 -2.09 3.90
C ASP A 491 -19.41 -2.11 3.87
N PRO A 492 -18.77 -3.13 3.25
CA PRO A 492 -17.31 -3.20 3.16
C PRO A 492 -16.68 -1.96 2.50
N LEU A 493 -17.43 -1.21 1.67
CA LEU A 493 -16.94 0.02 1.07
C LEU A 493 -16.73 1.16 2.08
N ALA A 494 -17.27 1.08 3.29
CA ALA A 494 -16.96 2.01 4.37
C ALA A 494 -15.46 1.97 4.75
N TYR A 495 -14.86 0.77 4.73
CA TYR A 495 -13.44 0.57 5.01
C TYR A 495 -12.57 0.74 3.75
N ILE A 496 -12.99 0.14 2.63
CA ILE A 496 -12.22 0.19 1.36
C ILE A 496 -12.24 1.60 0.74
N ASN A 497 -13.30 2.39 0.98
CA ASN A 497 -13.45 3.78 0.58
C ASN A 497 -12.94 4.11 -0.84
N LEU A 498 -13.65 3.57 -1.85
CA LEU A 498 -13.33 3.77 -3.27
C LEU A 498 -13.34 5.24 -3.70
N THR A 499 -14.08 6.08 -2.96
CA THR A 499 -14.20 7.52 -3.24
C THR A 499 -12.98 8.29 -2.78
N TYR A 500 -12.40 7.97 -1.62
CA TYR A 500 -11.22 8.66 -1.06
C TYR A 500 -10.11 7.66 -0.75
N LEU A 501 -9.32 7.33 -1.77
CA LEU A 501 -8.25 6.32 -1.72
C LEU A 501 -7.18 6.58 -0.64
N ALA A 502 -6.94 7.84 -0.27
CA ALA A 502 -6.02 8.17 0.82
C ALA A 502 -6.55 7.70 2.18
N VAL A 503 -7.86 7.78 2.40
CA VAL A 503 -8.51 7.26 3.60
C VAL A 503 -8.54 5.73 3.59
N ALA A 504 -8.75 5.11 2.43
CA ALA A 504 -8.65 3.65 2.28
C ALA A 504 -7.29 3.10 2.76
N ARG A 505 -6.21 3.74 2.29
CA ARG A 505 -4.84 3.46 2.74
C ARG A 505 -4.67 3.70 4.23
N ASP A 506 -5.25 4.77 4.77
CA ASP A 506 -5.06 5.13 6.17
C ASP A 506 -5.91 4.27 7.13
N ASN A 507 -7.03 3.70 6.66
CA ASN A 507 -7.76 2.65 7.37
C ASN A 507 -6.86 1.42 7.58
N LEU A 508 -6.14 0.98 6.55
CA LEU A 508 -5.14 -0.09 6.65
C LEU A 508 -3.96 0.29 7.56
N ARG A 509 -3.45 1.53 7.47
CA ARG A 509 -2.40 2.01 8.38
C ARG A 509 -2.84 1.96 9.84
N GLN A 510 -4.05 2.44 10.15
CA GLN A 510 -4.59 2.38 11.51
C GLN A 510 -4.71 0.92 11.97
N SER A 511 -5.22 0.01 11.13
CA SER A 511 -5.31 -1.41 11.47
C SER A 511 -3.95 -2.04 11.80
N ILE A 512 -2.91 -1.74 11.01
CA ILE A 512 -1.56 -2.24 11.26
C ILE A 512 -0.98 -1.62 12.55
N LEU A 513 -1.19 -0.32 12.76
CA LEU A 513 -0.76 0.38 13.98
C LEU A 513 -1.50 -0.12 15.23
N ASP A 514 -2.75 -0.54 15.11
CA ASP A 514 -3.52 -1.14 16.22
C ASP A 514 -2.94 -2.50 16.62
N VAL A 515 -2.59 -3.36 15.64
CA VAL A 515 -1.91 -4.65 15.91
C VAL A 515 -0.54 -4.43 16.56
N LEU A 516 0.27 -3.52 16.01
CA LEU A 516 1.57 -3.16 16.58
C LEU A 516 1.41 -2.52 17.97
N GLY A 517 0.36 -1.73 18.17
CA GLY A 517 0.05 -1.07 19.42
C GLY A 517 -0.41 -2.05 20.50
N LEU A 518 -1.26 -3.02 20.17
CA LEU A 518 -1.62 -4.11 21.07
C LEU A 518 -0.40 -4.94 21.45
N ARG A 519 0.49 -5.22 20.48
CA ARG A 519 1.75 -5.91 20.75
C ARG A 519 2.65 -5.13 21.71
N ALA A 520 2.76 -3.81 21.55
CA ALA A 520 3.47 -2.94 22.48
C ALA A 520 2.80 -2.90 23.86
N ALA A 521 1.48 -2.82 23.92
CA ALA A 521 0.71 -2.78 25.16
C ALA A 521 0.89 -4.05 26.01
N LEU A 522 0.99 -5.23 25.39
CA LEU A 522 1.33 -6.48 26.10
C LEU A 522 2.69 -6.41 26.82
N THR A 523 3.64 -5.62 26.27
CA THR A 523 4.95 -5.40 26.90
C THR A 523 4.86 -4.32 27.98
N LEU A 524 4.25 -3.18 27.66
CA LEU A 524 4.21 -2.00 28.51
C LEU A 524 3.27 -2.16 29.71
N SER A 525 2.22 -2.96 29.57
CA SER A 525 1.25 -3.28 30.65
C SER A 525 1.67 -4.47 31.50
N GLN A 526 2.85 -5.07 31.29
CA GLN A 526 3.30 -6.24 32.06
C GLN A 526 3.16 -6.05 33.59
N PRO A 527 3.49 -4.88 34.19
CA PRO A 527 3.29 -4.66 35.63
C PRO A 527 1.83 -4.78 36.10
N LEU A 528 0.86 -4.60 35.20
CA LEU A 528 -0.59 -4.64 35.48
C LEU A 528 -1.17 -6.06 35.42
N PHE A 529 -0.38 -7.07 35.02
CA PHE A 529 -0.88 -8.43 34.85
C PHE A 529 -0.88 -9.28 36.12
N THR A 530 -0.31 -8.77 37.22
CA THR A 530 -0.33 -9.48 38.52
C THR A 530 -1.78 -9.72 38.98
N GLY A 531 -2.13 -10.98 39.24
CA GLY A 531 -3.47 -11.37 39.67
C GLY A 531 -4.52 -11.40 38.55
N THR A 532 -4.12 -11.22 37.29
CA THR A 532 -5.00 -11.32 36.12
C THR A 532 -4.74 -12.61 35.33
N PRO A 533 -5.61 -12.98 34.39
CA PRO A 533 -5.38 -14.11 33.48
C PRO A 533 -4.08 -14.03 32.65
N LEU A 534 -3.47 -12.84 32.52
CA LEU A 534 -2.20 -12.64 31.80
C LEU A 534 -0.97 -12.67 32.71
N SER A 535 -1.09 -13.06 33.99
CA SER A 535 0.01 -13.07 34.95
C SER A 535 1.25 -13.87 34.52
N GLY A 536 1.10 -14.87 33.64
CA GLY A 536 2.19 -15.65 33.05
C GLY A 536 2.80 -15.07 31.78
N ILE A 537 2.23 -13.99 31.22
CA ILE A 537 2.74 -13.32 30.01
C ILE A 537 3.77 -12.27 30.40
N ASN A 538 5.04 -12.53 30.06
CA ASN A 538 6.14 -11.60 30.21
C ASN A 538 7.16 -11.79 29.07
N VAL A 539 7.12 -10.88 28.10
CA VAL A 539 8.02 -10.87 26.94
C VAL A 539 9.48 -10.71 27.36
N GLY A 540 9.74 -9.93 28.41
CA GLY A 540 11.08 -9.71 28.96
C GLY A 540 11.72 -10.98 29.54
N THR A 541 10.92 -12.00 29.86
CA THR A 541 11.39 -13.30 30.35
C THR A 541 11.11 -14.45 29.36
N GLY A 542 10.82 -14.13 28.10
CA GLY A 542 10.75 -15.11 27.02
C GLY A 542 9.35 -15.54 26.57
N SER A 543 8.26 -14.90 27.04
CA SER A 543 6.93 -15.15 26.46
C SER A 543 6.92 -14.85 24.98
N LYS A 544 6.41 -15.80 24.20
CA LYS A 544 6.22 -15.66 22.76
C LYS A 544 4.89 -14.98 22.46
N VAL A 545 4.94 -13.98 21.59
CA VAL A 545 3.75 -13.34 21.00
C VAL A 545 3.69 -13.69 19.52
N ARG A 546 2.54 -14.17 19.06
CA ARG A 546 2.33 -14.66 17.69
C ARG A 546 1.17 -13.95 17.04
N MET A 547 1.11 -14.00 15.72
CA MET A 547 0.02 -13.44 14.93
C MET A 547 -0.81 -14.55 14.29
N LEU A 548 -2.13 -14.45 14.37
CA LEU A 548 -3.07 -15.21 13.55
C LEU A 548 -3.92 -14.21 12.76
N GLY A 549 -3.94 -14.33 11.44
CA GLY A 549 -4.73 -13.46 10.58
C GLY A 549 -5.56 -14.25 9.58
N HIS A 550 -6.81 -13.86 9.38
CA HIS A 550 -7.68 -14.41 8.33
C HIS A 550 -8.09 -13.30 7.36
N SER A 551 -8.05 -13.55 6.05
CA SER A 551 -8.54 -12.61 5.03
C SER A 551 -7.90 -11.22 5.18
N LEU A 552 -8.68 -10.14 5.34
CA LEU A 552 -8.19 -8.79 5.64
C LEU A 552 -7.29 -8.74 6.89
N GLY A 553 -7.59 -9.53 7.93
CA GLY A 553 -6.73 -9.64 9.10
C GLY A 553 -5.37 -10.29 8.79
N GLY A 554 -5.30 -11.14 7.76
CA GLY A 554 -4.05 -11.64 7.20
C GLY A 554 -3.28 -10.60 6.38
N ILE A 555 -3.98 -9.68 5.68
CA ILE A 555 -3.38 -8.57 4.93
C ILE A 555 -2.70 -7.62 5.92
N VAL A 556 -3.45 -7.22 6.95
CA VAL A 556 -2.96 -6.38 8.05
C VAL A 556 -1.85 -7.10 8.82
N GLY A 557 -2.06 -8.37 9.16
CA GLY A 557 -1.11 -9.18 9.93
C GLY A 557 0.23 -9.39 9.21
N THR A 558 0.21 -9.63 7.90
CA THR A 558 1.45 -9.83 7.12
C THR A 558 2.28 -8.54 7.10
N SER A 559 1.65 -7.38 6.85
CA SER A 559 2.33 -6.09 6.91
C SER A 559 2.84 -5.77 8.32
N ALA A 560 2.04 -6.06 9.36
CA ALA A 560 2.45 -5.88 10.75
C ALA A 560 3.67 -6.74 11.11
N ILE A 561 3.70 -8.01 10.69
CA ILE A 561 4.82 -8.92 10.95
C ILE A 561 6.08 -8.47 10.21
N ALA A 562 5.96 -8.16 8.92
CA ALA A 562 7.07 -7.68 8.11
C ALA A 562 7.67 -6.39 8.69
N GLU A 563 6.85 -5.51 9.27
CA GLU A 563 7.33 -4.30 9.93
C GLU A 563 7.88 -4.58 11.33
N SER A 564 7.16 -5.30 12.19
CA SER A 564 7.46 -5.52 13.61
C SER A 564 8.90 -5.98 13.90
N ASN A 565 9.48 -6.79 13.01
CA ASN A 565 10.83 -7.33 13.16
C ASN A 565 11.90 -6.50 12.43
N LYS A 566 11.60 -5.27 11.97
CA LYS A 566 12.63 -4.25 11.69
C LYS A 566 13.24 -3.78 13.01
N THR A 567 14.56 -3.76 13.10
CA THR A 567 15.25 -3.15 14.23
C THR A 567 15.06 -1.64 14.23
N LEU A 568 14.77 -1.09 15.40
CA LEU A 568 14.75 0.33 15.73
C LEU A 568 16.11 0.79 16.28
N GLY A 569 17.15 -0.07 16.23
CA GLY A 569 18.48 0.21 16.74
C GLY A 569 18.62 0.05 18.26
N SER A 570 17.63 -0.55 18.93
CA SER A 570 17.64 -0.80 20.38
C SER A 570 16.93 -2.10 20.71
N THR A 571 17.58 -3.00 21.45
CA THR A 571 17.01 -4.29 21.86
C THR A 571 15.70 -4.13 22.63
N ALA A 572 15.59 -3.12 23.50
CA ALA A 572 14.37 -2.87 24.26
C ALA A 572 13.22 -2.37 23.36
N ALA A 573 13.54 -1.51 22.38
CA ALA A 573 12.56 -1.04 21.40
C ALA A 573 12.12 -2.16 20.46
N ASP A 574 13.04 -3.04 20.06
CA ASP A 574 12.76 -4.20 19.21
C ASP A 574 11.83 -5.19 19.95
N ALA A 575 12.17 -5.53 21.19
CA ALA A 575 11.39 -6.44 22.03
C ALA A 575 9.94 -5.98 22.29
N MET A 576 9.69 -4.66 22.26
CA MET A 576 8.36 -4.09 22.39
C MET A 576 7.41 -4.53 21.27
N TYR A 577 7.95 -4.75 20.06
CA TYR A 577 7.15 -5.01 18.86
C TYR A 577 7.32 -6.41 18.27
N SER A 578 8.42 -7.11 18.55
CA SER A 578 8.72 -8.36 17.84
C SER A 578 7.68 -9.45 18.03
N PHE A 579 7.34 -10.12 16.93
CA PHE A 579 6.57 -11.35 16.92
C PHE A 579 7.48 -12.55 16.67
N SER A 580 7.12 -13.67 17.30
CA SER A 580 7.84 -14.95 17.24
C SER A 580 7.44 -15.84 16.06
N GLY A 581 6.22 -15.71 15.56
CA GLY A 581 5.67 -16.52 14.47
C GLY A 581 4.33 -15.96 13.98
N ALA A 582 3.93 -16.33 12.76
CA ALA A 582 2.63 -15.94 12.21
C ALA A 582 1.95 -17.05 11.40
N ALA A 583 0.66 -17.26 11.67
CA ALA A 583 -0.25 -18.10 10.88
C ALA A 583 -1.22 -17.21 10.09
N ILE A 584 -1.27 -17.34 8.76
CA ILE A 584 -2.06 -16.48 7.88
C ILE A 584 -2.96 -17.33 6.97
N GLN A 585 -4.27 -17.14 7.09
CA GLN A 585 -5.27 -17.96 6.43
C GLN A 585 -5.97 -17.15 5.33
N ASN A 586 -6.02 -17.68 4.10
CA ASN A 586 -6.81 -17.14 2.97
C ASN A 586 -6.59 -15.63 2.75
N SER A 587 -5.33 -15.21 2.62
CA SER A 587 -4.95 -13.80 2.52
C SER A 587 -3.95 -13.57 1.37
N GLY A 588 -3.78 -12.32 0.93
CA GLY A 588 -2.96 -12.01 -0.23
C GLY A 588 -2.38 -10.61 -0.21
N GLY A 589 -1.67 -10.26 -1.27
CA GLY A 589 -1.11 -8.91 -1.47
C GLY A 589 -1.45 -8.31 -2.83
N GLN A 590 -0.94 -7.10 -3.07
CA GLN A 590 -1.34 -6.25 -4.19
C GLN A 590 -2.85 -6.07 -4.18
N ILE A 591 -3.31 -5.32 -3.18
CA ILE A 591 -4.70 -5.19 -2.77
C ILE A 591 -5.58 -4.69 -3.92
N SER A 592 -5.08 -3.79 -4.77
CA SER A 592 -5.91 -3.22 -5.83
C SER A 592 -6.37 -4.27 -6.85
N ASN A 593 -5.45 -5.03 -7.44
CA ASN A 593 -5.82 -6.10 -8.36
C ASN A 593 -6.42 -7.30 -7.63
N LEU A 594 -6.03 -7.58 -6.39
CA LEU A 594 -6.69 -8.61 -5.57
C LEU A 594 -8.18 -8.31 -5.48
N LEU A 595 -8.55 -7.08 -5.14
CA LEU A 595 -9.95 -6.66 -5.04
C LEU A 595 -10.67 -6.63 -6.39
N LEU A 596 -10.04 -6.12 -7.45
CA LEU A 596 -10.63 -6.11 -8.81
C LEU A 596 -10.71 -7.52 -9.44
N GLY A 597 -9.84 -8.43 -9.02
CA GLY A 597 -9.76 -9.83 -9.46
C GLY A 597 -10.61 -10.80 -8.64
N SER A 598 -11.09 -10.36 -7.47
CA SER A 598 -11.98 -11.13 -6.60
C SER A 598 -13.32 -11.41 -7.30
N ALA A 599 -13.80 -12.65 -7.23
CA ALA A 599 -15.13 -13.00 -7.74
C ALA A 599 -16.25 -12.40 -6.87
N PHE A 600 -16.00 -12.21 -5.57
CA PHE A 600 -16.94 -11.62 -4.63
C PHE A 600 -16.93 -10.09 -4.67
N PHE A 601 -15.75 -9.46 -4.51
CA PHE A 601 -15.64 -7.99 -4.46
C PHE A 601 -15.53 -7.33 -5.83
N GLY A 602 -14.96 -8.02 -6.81
CA GLY A 602 -14.63 -7.46 -8.12
C GLY A 602 -15.83 -6.84 -8.83
N PRO A 603 -16.97 -7.53 -8.98
CA PRO A 603 -18.14 -6.96 -9.65
C PRO A 603 -18.68 -5.68 -8.96
N LYS A 604 -18.81 -5.68 -7.63
CA LYS A 604 -19.25 -4.50 -6.86
C LYS A 604 -18.28 -3.31 -7.01
N ILE A 605 -16.98 -3.56 -6.95
CA ILE A 605 -15.98 -2.50 -7.11
C ILE A 605 -15.98 -1.97 -8.55
N LYS A 606 -16.02 -2.87 -9.54
CA LYS A 606 -16.07 -2.50 -10.96
C LYS A 606 -17.33 -1.72 -11.31
N HIS A 607 -18.48 -2.05 -10.73
CA HIS A 607 -19.70 -1.24 -10.82
C HIS A 607 -19.43 0.22 -10.41
N ASN A 608 -18.95 0.41 -9.18
CA ASN A 608 -18.74 1.74 -8.60
C ASN A 608 -17.67 2.55 -9.35
N VAL A 609 -16.60 1.91 -9.81
CA VAL A 609 -15.59 2.57 -10.64
C VAL A 609 -16.17 2.94 -12.01
N ALA A 610 -16.90 2.03 -12.66
CA ALA A 610 -17.46 2.24 -13.99
C ALA A 610 -18.49 3.36 -14.03
N LEU A 611 -19.28 3.58 -12.95
CA LEU A 611 -20.20 4.72 -12.83
C LEU A 611 -19.50 6.07 -13.00
N SER A 612 -18.24 6.18 -12.55
CA SER A 612 -17.44 7.40 -12.66
C SER A 612 -16.58 7.46 -13.93
N ALA A 613 -16.22 6.30 -14.47
CA ALA A 613 -15.28 6.17 -15.57
C ALA A 613 -15.93 6.15 -16.97
N SER A 614 -17.20 5.78 -17.08
CA SER A 614 -17.91 5.69 -18.36
C SER A 614 -19.33 6.26 -18.26
N THR A 615 -19.61 7.28 -19.08
CA THR A 615 -20.96 7.82 -19.24
C THR A 615 -21.92 6.80 -19.85
N GLU A 616 -21.41 5.90 -20.69
CA GLU A 616 -22.20 4.82 -21.30
C GLU A 616 -22.60 3.77 -20.27
N TYR A 617 -21.66 3.34 -19.42
CA TYR A 617 -21.95 2.46 -18.30
C TYR A 617 -22.95 3.12 -17.34
N LYS A 618 -22.75 4.40 -17.01
CA LYS A 618 -23.71 5.13 -16.17
C LYS A 618 -25.10 5.14 -16.80
N GLY A 619 -25.22 5.42 -18.10
CA GLY A 619 -26.50 5.37 -18.81
C GLY A 619 -27.13 3.98 -18.82
N PHE A 620 -26.31 2.93 -18.97
CA PHE A 620 -26.75 1.53 -18.85
C PHE A 620 -27.28 1.25 -17.44
N ALA A 621 -26.53 1.61 -16.39
CA ALA A 621 -26.89 1.36 -15.01
C ALA A 621 -28.19 2.08 -14.62
N ASP A 622 -28.32 3.35 -14.99
CA ASP A 622 -29.53 4.16 -14.77
C ASP A 622 -30.77 3.53 -15.44
N ALA A 623 -30.60 2.85 -16.58
CA ALA A 623 -31.68 2.24 -17.34
C ALA A 623 -32.04 0.80 -16.93
N GLN A 624 -31.03 -0.01 -16.55
CA GLN A 624 -31.18 -1.46 -16.42
C GLN A 624 -31.03 -1.98 -14.98
N CYS A 625 -30.48 -1.17 -14.06
CA CYS A 625 -30.02 -1.68 -12.76
C CYS A 625 -30.83 -1.19 -11.55
N ALA A 626 -31.95 -0.49 -11.74
CA ALA A 626 -32.73 0.09 -10.63
C ALA A 626 -33.16 -0.92 -9.55
N SER A 627 -33.28 -2.21 -9.90
CA SER A 627 -33.65 -3.30 -8.98
C SER A 627 -32.53 -4.31 -8.75
N LEU A 628 -31.32 -4.06 -9.27
CA LEU A 628 -30.17 -4.95 -9.14
C LEU A 628 -29.21 -4.40 -8.08
N ASP A 629 -28.55 -5.28 -7.36
CA ASP A 629 -27.36 -4.87 -6.61
C ASP A 629 -26.20 -4.55 -7.56
N ASP A 630 -25.18 -3.86 -7.03
CA ASP A 630 -23.99 -3.43 -7.77
C ASP A 630 -23.34 -4.58 -8.57
N SER A 631 -23.21 -5.76 -7.96
CA SER A 631 -22.57 -6.92 -8.59
C SER A 631 -23.39 -7.47 -9.74
N ALA A 632 -24.70 -7.66 -9.53
CA ALA A 632 -25.63 -8.12 -10.55
C ALA A 632 -25.72 -7.13 -11.71
N CYS A 633 -25.73 -5.83 -11.42
CA CYS A 633 -25.71 -4.77 -12.43
C CYS A 633 -24.48 -4.86 -13.33
N TYR A 634 -23.29 -4.96 -12.73
CA TYR A 634 -22.05 -5.07 -13.51
C TYR A 634 -21.98 -6.37 -14.32
N ASN A 635 -22.40 -7.50 -13.74
CA ASN A 635 -22.42 -8.76 -14.46
C ASN A 635 -23.39 -8.73 -15.65
N LEU A 636 -24.56 -8.09 -15.50
CA LEU A 636 -25.51 -7.88 -16.60
C LEU A 636 -24.91 -6.99 -17.71
N PHE A 637 -24.20 -5.92 -17.34
CA PHE A 637 -23.48 -5.11 -18.31
C PHE A 637 -22.49 -5.97 -19.10
N THR A 638 -21.65 -6.76 -18.42
CA THR A 638 -20.63 -7.56 -19.09
C THR A 638 -21.18 -8.63 -20.03
N SER A 639 -22.40 -9.12 -19.81
CA SER A 639 -23.02 -10.11 -20.71
C SER A 639 -23.66 -9.49 -21.95
N LEU A 640 -23.90 -8.17 -21.95
CA LEU A 640 -24.57 -7.44 -23.03
C LEU A 640 -23.66 -6.45 -23.76
N ALA A 641 -22.56 -6.02 -23.13
CA ALA A 641 -21.70 -4.96 -23.62
C ALA A 641 -20.93 -5.37 -24.88
N THR A 642 -20.75 -4.41 -25.79
CA THR A 642 -19.83 -4.58 -26.93
C THR A 642 -18.37 -4.54 -26.47
N GLN A 643 -17.45 -4.93 -27.35
CA GLN A 643 -16.01 -4.86 -27.04
C GLN A 643 -15.54 -3.43 -26.76
N GLU A 644 -16.09 -2.45 -27.48
CA GLU A 644 -15.80 -1.02 -27.29
C GLU A 644 -16.26 -0.54 -25.91
N GLN A 645 -17.46 -0.91 -25.50
CA GLN A 645 -18.01 -0.58 -24.18
C GLN A 645 -17.18 -1.21 -23.05
N LEU A 646 -16.76 -2.47 -23.24
CA LEU A 646 -15.85 -3.15 -22.31
C LEU A 646 -14.48 -2.48 -22.25
N ALA A 647 -13.93 -2.04 -23.39
CA ALA A 647 -12.66 -1.34 -23.44
C ALA A 647 -12.72 0.01 -22.70
N GLN A 648 -13.83 0.75 -22.81
CA GLN A 648 -14.00 2.02 -22.12
C GLN A 648 -13.98 1.86 -20.60
N VAL A 649 -14.75 0.91 -20.06
CA VAL A 649 -14.73 0.66 -18.60
C VAL A 649 -13.39 0.07 -18.14
N THR A 650 -12.74 -0.74 -18.97
CA THR A 650 -11.43 -1.32 -18.67
C THR A 650 -10.35 -0.25 -18.50
N SER A 651 -10.32 0.77 -19.35
CA SER A 651 -9.42 1.93 -19.19
C SER A 651 -9.64 2.63 -17.85
N GLY A 652 -10.91 2.77 -17.43
CA GLY A 652 -11.29 3.26 -16.11
C GLY A 652 -10.72 2.41 -14.96
N PHE A 653 -10.83 1.08 -15.07
CA PHE A 653 -10.29 0.16 -14.06
C PHE A 653 -8.77 0.20 -13.97
N GLN A 654 -8.07 0.32 -15.11
CA GLN A 654 -6.61 0.44 -15.14
C GLN A 654 -6.13 1.73 -14.46
N MET A 655 -6.77 2.87 -14.78
CA MET A 655 -6.45 4.16 -14.13
C MET A 655 -6.74 4.12 -12.64
N PHE A 656 -7.89 3.56 -12.25
CA PHE A 656 -8.24 3.37 -10.85
C PHE A 656 -7.24 2.44 -10.14
N SER A 657 -6.90 1.31 -10.74
CA SER A 657 -5.95 0.33 -10.17
C SER A 657 -4.57 0.95 -9.98
N TYR A 658 -4.09 1.70 -10.96
CA TYR A 658 -2.82 2.40 -10.87
C TYR A 658 -2.79 3.41 -9.73
N ALA A 659 -3.82 4.25 -9.61
CA ALA A 659 -3.91 5.20 -8.51
C ALA A 659 -4.07 4.50 -7.16
N ALA A 660 -5.00 3.56 -7.03
CA ALA A 660 -5.25 2.83 -5.79
C ALA A 660 -4.00 2.10 -5.30
N GLN A 661 -3.33 1.34 -6.17
CA GLN A 661 -2.11 0.63 -5.79
C GLN A 661 -0.95 1.60 -5.54
N THR A 662 -0.89 2.75 -6.22
CA THR A 662 0.04 3.82 -5.84
C THR A 662 -0.16 4.19 -4.37
N LEU A 663 -1.37 4.51 -3.92
CA LEU A 663 -1.54 4.87 -2.51
C LEU A 663 -1.31 3.69 -1.54
N LEU A 664 -1.76 2.50 -1.92
CA LEU A 664 -1.70 1.30 -1.09
C LEU A 664 -0.28 0.72 -0.97
N ASP A 665 0.61 0.93 -1.94
CA ASP A 665 2.00 0.43 -1.90
C ASP A 665 2.73 0.82 -0.62
N THR A 666 2.37 1.95 -0.01
CA THR A 666 2.95 2.38 1.26
C THR A 666 2.72 1.40 2.43
N ILE A 667 1.72 0.51 2.35
CA ILE A 667 1.34 -0.44 3.41
C ILE A 667 0.88 -1.83 2.92
N ASP A 668 0.78 -2.04 1.61
CA ASP A 668 0.38 -3.31 1.01
C ASP A 668 1.33 -4.44 1.42
N PRO A 669 0.84 -5.64 1.79
CA PRO A 669 1.72 -6.70 2.29
C PRO A 669 2.74 -7.18 1.27
N TYR A 670 2.42 -7.19 -0.03
CA TYR A 670 3.41 -7.53 -1.06
C TYR A 670 4.52 -6.46 -1.11
N SER A 671 4.13 -5.19 -1.15
CA SER A 671 5.05 -4.06 -1.20
C SER A 671 5.91 -4.00 0.08
N VAL A 672 5.32 -4.13 1.27
CA VAL A 672 6.04 -4.14 2.56
C VAL A 672 7.01 -5.32 2.65
N VAL A 673 6.59 -6.54 2.30
CA VAL A 673 7.47 -7.72 2.31
C VAL A 673 8.62 -7.56 1.31
N SER A 674 8.37 -7.04 0.11
CA SER A 674 9.41 -6.86 -0.90
C SER A 674 10.56 -5.97 -0.39
N THR A 675 10.26 -4.88 0.32
CA THR A 675 11.28 -4.00 0.92
C THR A 675 12.09 -4.65 2.02
N LYS A 676 11.53 -5.67 2.68
CA LYS A 676 12.18 -6.40 3.76
C LYS A 676 13.22 -7.38 3.25
N LEU A 677 12.92 -8.05 2.14
CA LEU A 677 13.83 -9.02 1.52
C LEU A 677 15.11 -8.35 1.03
N ASN A 678 15.04 -7.09 0.61
CA ASN A 678 16.19 -6.29 0.24
C ASN A 678 17.13 -5.93 1.41
N ASN A 679 16.71 -6.17 2.67
CA ASN A 679 17.42 -5.80 3.90
C ASN A 679 17.66 -6.97 4.88
N GLY A 680 17.75 -8.22 4.37
CA GLY A 680 18.12 -9.39 5.19
C GLY A 680 17.05 -10.46 5.39
N GLY A 681 15.93 -10.38 4.67
CA GLY A 681 14.88 -11.41 4.69
C GLY A 681 13.94 -11.32 5.89
N LEU A 682 12.74 -11.91 5.78
CA LEU A 682 11.85 -12.12 6.93
C LEU A 682 12.22 -13.45 7.60
N THR A 683 12.80 -13.38 8.79
CA THR A 683 13.27 -14.56 9.56
C THR A 683 12.21 -15.13 10.50
N THR A 684 11.09 -14.42 10.68
CA THR A 684 9.93 -14.90 11.43
C THR A 684 9.43 -16.20 10.81
N PRO A 685 9.23 -17.28 11.59
CA PRO A 685 8.47 -18.44 11.15
C PRO A 685 7.08 -18.07 10.64
N LEU A 686 6.67 -18.67 9.52
CA LEU A 686 5.42 -18.43 8.83
C LEU A 686 4.74 -19.73 8.43
N TYR A 687 3.44 -19.79 8.70
CA TYR A 687 2.51 -20.75 8.14
C TYR A 687 1.40 -20.01 7.41
N PHE A 688 1.27 -20.26 6.11
CA PHE A 688 0.19 -19.72 5.30
C PHE A 688 -0.72 -20.84 4.81
N SER A 689 -1.97 -20.53 4.55
CA SER A 689 -2.86 -21.41 3.82
C SER A 689 -3.68 -20.67 2.77
N GLU A 690 -4.15 -21.43 1.80
CA GLU A 690 -5.19 -20.98 0.88
C GLU A 690 -6.21 -22.09 0.62
N VAL A 691 -7.35 -21.68 0.07
CA VAL A 691 -8.36 -22.58 -0.49
C VAL A 691 -8.38 -22.41 -2.00
N ASP A 692 -8.40 -23.52 -2.73
CA ASP A 692 -8.48 -23.53 -4.19
C ASP A 692 -9.79 -22.91 -4.69
N GLY A 693 -9.69 -21.93 -5.58
CA GLY A 693 -10.86 -21.23 -6.13
C GLY A 693 -11.54 -20.31 -5.12
N ASP A 694 -10.82 -19.82 -4.11
CA ASP A 694 -11.31 -18.83 -3.16
C ASP A 694 -11.90 -17.61 -3.90
N SER A 695 -13.19 -17.37 -3.68
CA SER A 695 -13.95 -16.33 -4.38
C SER A 695 -13.70 -14.93 -3.83
N VAL A 696 -13.16 -14.82 -2.61
CA VAL A 696 -12.98 -13.55 -1.90
C VAL A 696 -11.55 -13.06 -2.09
N VAL A 697 -10.56 -13.88 -1.73
CA VAL A 697 -9.15 -13.60 -1.95
C VAL A 697 -8.63 -14.55 -3.04
N PRO A 698 -8.46 -14.08 -4.29
CA PRO A 698 -8.02 -14.94 -5.37
C PRO A 698 -6.63 -15.54 -5.07
N ASN A 699 -6.44 -16.82 -5.37
CA ASN A 699 -5.12 -17.47 -5.27
C ASN A 699 -4.09 -16.74 -6.14
N LYS A 700 -4.49 -16.36 -7.35
CA LYS A 700 -3.75 -15.48 -8.28
C LYS A 700 -4.71 -14.68 -9.14
N VAL A 701 -4.30 -13.48 -9.56
CA VAL A 701 -5.01 -12.69 -10.58
C VAL A 701 -4.35 -12.91 -11.94
N SER A 702 -5.13 -12.95 -13.01
CA SER A 702 -4.61 -13.11 -14.37
C SER A 702 -5.48 -12.38 -15.38
N ASN A 703 -4.86 -11.95 -16.47
CA ASN A 703 -5.58 -11.34 -17.58
C ASN A 703 -6.26 -12.42 -18.45
N PRO A 704 -7.48 -12.17 -18.94
CA PRO A 704 -8.08 -13.00 -19.98
C PRO A 704 -7.20 -13.03 -21.24
N THR A 705 -7.24 -14.13 -21.98
CA THR A 705 -6.47 -14.25 -23.23
C THR A 705 -6.87 -13.13 -24.20
N GLY A 706 -5.88 -12.37 -24.69
CA GLY A 706 -6.11 -11.28 -25.63
C GLY A 706 -6.68 -9.99 -25.03
N SER A 707 -6.79 -9.86 -23.70
CA SER A 707 -7.29 -8.63 -23.07
C SER A 707 -6.46 -8.22 -21.85
N LEU A 708 -5.94 -6.98 -21.89
CA LEU A 708 -5.23 -6.38 -20.76
C LEU A 708 -6.25 -5.68 -19.85
N VAL A 709 -6.73 -6.37 -18.82
CA VAL A 709 -7.69 -5.81 -17.85
C VAL A 709 -6.97 -5.32 -16.59
N TYR A 710 -6.08 -6.14 -16.05
CA TYR A 710 -5.32 -5.91 -14.82
C TYR A 710 -3.89 -5.51 -15.16
N LEU A 711 -3.40 -4.47 -14.48
CA LEU A 711 -2.04 -3.98 -14.61
C LEU A 711 -1.12 -4.67 -13.60
N SER A 712 -0.06 -5.33 -14.03
CA SER A 712 0.82 -6.12 -13.15
C SER A 712 0.08 -7.19 -12.28
N PRO A 713 -0.79 -8.05 -12.84
CA PRO A 713 -1.53 -9.04 -12.07
C PRO A 713 -0.64 -10.11 -11.42
N GLN A 714 0.60 -10.27 -11.88
CA GLN A 714 1.56 -11.27 -11.39
C GLN A 714 1.93 -11.11 -9.91
N PHE A 715 1.64 -9.95 -9.31
CA PHE A 715 1.90 -9.68 -7.89
C PHE A 715 0.68 -9.92 -6.99
N ALA A 716 -0.49 -10.16 -7.56
CA ALA A 716 -1.76 -10.12 -6.82
C ALA A 716 -2.32 -11.50 -6.47
N GLY A 717 -2.71 -11.65 -5.21
CA GLY A 717 -3.30 -12.87 -4.65
C GLY A 717 -2.43 -13.53 -3.58
N THR A 718 -2.84 -14.73 -3.17
CA THR A 718 -2.17 -15.53 -2.13
C THR A 718 -0.86 -16.17 -2.63
N GLU A 719 -0.88 -16.81 -3.81
CA GLU A 719 0.27 -17.52 -4.38
C GLU A 719 1.46 -16.58 -4.67
N PRO A 720 1.30 -15.37 -5.26
CA PRO A 720 2.41 -14.45 -5.45
C PRO A 720 3.05 -13.98 -4.14
N LEU A 721 2.25 -13.72 -3.10
CA LEU A 721 2.74 -13.32 -1.79
C LEU A 721 3.49 -14.47 -1.10
N ALA A 722 2.96 -15.69 -1.14
CA ALA A 722 3.62 -16.88 -0.61
C ALA A 722 4.96 -17.15 -1.32
N THR A 723 5.01 -16.97 -2.64
CA THR A 723 6.24 -17.08 -3.44
C THR A 723 7.26 -16.02 -3.04
N LEU A 724 6.84 -14.77 -2.89
CA LEU A 724 7.71 -13.69 -2.43
C LEU A 724 8.32 -13.99 -1.05
N LEU A 725 7.53 -14.54 -0.14
CA LEU A 725 7.96 -14.95 1.21
C LEU A 725 8.88 -16.20 1.20
N GLY A 726 9.01 -16.88 0.07
CA GLY A 726 9.79 -18.11 -0.06
C GLY A 726 9.20 -19.27 0.75
N LEU A 727 7.87 -19.37 0.79
CA LEU A 727 7.18 -20.46 1.48
C LEU A 727 7.22 -21.74 0.64
N THR A 728 7.27 -22.88 1.32
CA THR A 728 7.23 -24.21 0.73
C THR A 728 5.78 -24.63 0.55
N THR A 729 5.36 -24.85 -0.70
CA THR A 729 4.02 -25.36 -1.01
C THR A 729 3.83 -26.77 -0.47
N VAL A 730 2.70 -26.99 0.21
CA VAL A 730 2.23 -28.27 0.74
C VAL A 730 0.84 -28.54 0.18
N ASN A 731 0.64 -29.69 -0.47
CA ASN A 731 -0.61 -30.09 -1.13
C ASN A 731 -0.71 -31.62 -1.26
N ALA A 732 -1.70 -32.16 -1.98
CA ALA A 732 -1.90 -33.60 -2.08
C ALA A 732 -0.71 -34.35 -2.74
N GLY A 733 0.06 -33.65 -3.59
CA GLY A 733 1.27 -34.18 -4.23
C GLY A 733 2.54 -34.06 -3.38
N GLN A 734 2.57 -33.16 -2.40
CA GLN A 734 3.67 -32.97 -1.47
C GLN A 734 3.12 -32.58 -0.09
N THR A 735 2.94 -33.55 0.79
CA THR A 735 2.32 -33.34 2.11
C THR A 735 3.33 -33.02 3.21
N ALA A 736 4.63 -33.12 2.96
CA ALA A 736 5.65 -32.83 3.97
C ALA A 736 5.80 -31.31 4.15
N PRO A 737 5.50 -30.75 5.34
CA PRO A 737 5.65 -29.31 5.58
C PRO A 737 7.12 -28.92 5.79
N ASN A 738 7.41 -27.65 5.55
CA ASN A 738 8.56 -26.99 6.15
C ASN A 738 8.16 -26.40 7.50
N ALA A 739 8.84 -26.80 8.57
CA ALA A 739 8.55 -26.35 9.93
C ALA A 739 8.27 -24.84 10.06
N THR A 740 9.09 -24.00 9.43
CA THR A 740 9.03 -22.54 9.65
C THR A 740 8.57 -21.74 8.45
N LYS A 741 8.30 -22.38 7.31
CA LYS A 741 7.96 -21.71 6.04
C LYS A 741 7.01 -22.55 5.19
N SER A 742 5.83 -22.87 5.71
CA SER A 742 4.84 -23.69 4.99
C SER A 742 3.74 -22.86 4.36
N PHE A 743 3.27 -23.30 3.19
CA PHE A 743 2.11 -22.78 2.49
C PHE A 743 1.19 -23.94 2.08
N VAL A 744 0.13 -24.19 2.86
CA VAL A 744 -0.78 -25.33 2.66
C VAL A 744 -1.93 -24.96 1.73
N GLN A 745 -2.17 -25.78 0.71
CA GLN A 745 -3.23 -25.59 -0.28
C GLN A 745 -4.36 -26.58 -0.04
N PHE A 746 -5.51 -26.08 0.42
CA PHE A 746 -6.74 -26.86 0.54
C PHE A 746 -7.51 -26.86 -0.78
N ASN A 747 -8.23 -27.95 -1.07
CA ASN A 747 -9.04 -28.00 -2.29
C ASN A 747 -10.35 -27.20 -2.18
N SER A 748 -11.06 -27.12 -3.30
CA SER A 748 -12.23 -26.25 -3.49
C SER A 748 -13.52 -26.70 -2.77
N THR A 749 -13.50 -27.82 -2.05
CA THR A 749 -14.59 -28.15 -1.11
C THR A 749 -14.62 -27.15 0.03
N ALA A 750 -13.45 -26.76 0.57
CA ALA A 750 -13.36 -25.63 1.47
C ALA A 750 -13.73 -24.32 0.77
N LYS A 751 -14.04 -23.30 1.56
CA LYS A 751 -14.39 -21.94 1.14
C LYS A 751 -13.58 -20.93 1.95
N HIS A 752 -13.65 -19.65 1.57
CA HIS A 752 -12.85 -18.57 2.14
C HIS A 752 -12.82 -18.54 3.67
N SER A 753 -13.96 -18.78 4.32
CA SER A 753 -14.10 -18.71 5.79
C SER A 753 -14.16 -20.08 6.46
N THR A 754 -13.83 -21.17 5.75
CA THR A 754 -13.84 -22.54 6.29
C THR A 754 -12.92 -22.69 7.50
N PHE A 755 -11.78 -21.96 7.55
CA PHE A 755 -10.94 -21.91 8.76
C PHE A 755 -11.72 -21.47 10.01
N VAL A 756 -12.58 -20.46 9.87
CA VAL A 756 -13.38 -19.92 10.98
C VAL A 756 -14.54 -20.85 11.32
N ALA A 757 -15.30 -21.31 10.34
CA ALA A 757 -16.40 -22.26 10.55
C ALA A 757 -16.72 -22.98 9.22
N PRO A 758 -17.28 -24.20 9.25
CA PRO A 758 -17.81 -24.84 8.05
C PRO A 758 -18.78 -23.90 7.31
N GLN A 759 -18.60 -23.76 6.01
CA GLN A 759 -19.36 -22.86 5.14
C GLN A 759 -20.39 -23.60 4.29
N ASP A 760 -20.23 -24.91 4.11
CA ASP A 760 -21.20 -25.74 3.42
C ASP A 760 -22.36 -26.10 4.35
N ALA A 761 -23.61 -25.89 3.91
CA ALA A 761 -24.80 -26.17 4.72
C ALA A 761 -24.95 -27.67 5.06
N GLY A 762 -24.38 -28.56 4.25
CA GLY A 762 -24.28 -30.00 4.49
C GLY A 762 -23.00 -30.41 5.22
N TYR A 763 -22.17 -29.46 5.66
CA TYR A 763 -20.90 -29.70 6.34
C TYR A 763 -19.88 -30.50 5.51
N ALA A 764 -19.95 -30.41 4.18
CA ALA A 764 -18.99 -31.08 3.29
C ALA A 764 -17.53 -30.63 3.54
N ASP A 765 -17.33 -29.41 4.06
CA ASP A 765 -16.03 -28.81 4.37
C ASP A 765 -15.62 -28.95 5.85
N LEU A 766 -16.32 -29.76 6.65
CA LEU A 766 -16.02 -29.96 8.07
C LEU A 766 -14.63 -30.60 8.30
N ALA A 767 -14.23 -31.53 7.43
CA ALA A 767 -12.91 -32.14 7.51
C ALA A 767 -11.80 -31.10 7.26
N HIS A 768 -12.00 -30.22 6.27
CA HIS A 768 -11.08 -29.12 5.96
C HIS A 768 -10.99 -28.13 7.12
N HIS A 769 -12.14 -27.72 7.68
CA HIS A 769 -12.19 -26.87 8.87
C HIS A 769 -11.36 -27.46 10.01
N THR A 770 -11.52 -28.76 10.27
CA THR A 770 -10.79 -29.46 11.33
C THR A 770 -9.29 -29.48 11.06
N GLU A 771 -8.87 -29.79 9.83
CA GLU A 771 -7.45 -29.80 9.45
C GLU A 771 -6.82 -28.41 9.56
N MET A 772 -7.45 -27.38 8.98
CA MET A 772 -6.96 -25.99 9.05
C MET A 772 -6.73 -25.51 10.48
N GLN A 773 -7.66 -25.83 11.40
CA GLN A 773 -7.52 -25.48 12.81
C GLN A 773 -6.45 -26.31 13.52
N THR A 774 -6.27 -27.58 13.13
CA THR A 774 -5.25 -28.47 13.68
C THR A 774 -3.86 -27.98 13.30
N GLU A 775 -3.60 -27.71 12.02
CA GLU A 775 -2.34 -27.17 11.52
C GLU A 775 -2.02 -25.80 12.15
N THR A 776 -3.04 -24.95 12.31
CA THR A 776 -2.87 -23.64 12.96
C THR A 776 -2.47 -23.77 14.42
N ALA A 777 -3.10 -24.70 15.17
CA ALA A 777 -2.77 -24.93 16.56
C ALA A 777 -1.37 -25.55 16.73
N ASP A 778 -1.01 -26.50 15.86
CA ASP A 778 0.31 -27.13 15.79
C ASP A 778 1.40 -26.06 15.61
N PHE A 779 1.29 -25.27 14.54
CA PHE A 779 2.26 -24.21 14.25
C PHE A 779 2.36 -23.16 15.36
N LEU A 780 1.23 -22.68 15.90
CA LEU A 780 1.23 -21.61 16.90
C LEU A 780 1.68 -22.08 18.29
N ALA A 781 1.78 -23.38 18.55
CA ALA A 781 2.28 -23.88 19.82
C ALA A 781 3.77 -23.51 20.01
N ASP A 782 4.60 -23.76 18.99
CA ASP A 782 6.06 -23.66 19.10
C ASP A 782 6.77 -22.94 17.93
N ASP A 783 6.00 -22.36 16.99
CA ASP A 783 6.47 -21.73 15.74
C ASP A 783 6.99 -22.73 14.69
N SER A 784 6.51 -23.98 14.75
CA SER A 784 6.88 -25.06 13.84
C SER A 784 5.65 -25.86 13.40
N LEU A 785 5.43 -25.99 12.09
CA LEU A 785 4.42 -26.90 11.54
C LEU A 785 5.02 -28.31 11.43
N GLY A 786 4.54 -29.24 12.23
CA GLY A 786 5.03 -30.61 12.30
C GLY A 786 4.49 -31.50 11.19
N THR A 787 3.17 -31.66 11.11
CA THR A 787 2.52 -32.57 10.15
C THR A 787 1.30 -31.94 9.50
N VAL A 788 1.12 -32.24 8.22
CA VAL A 788 -0.10 -31.91 7.45
C VAL A 788 -0.75 -33.23 7.04
N SER A 789 -2.04 -33.38 7.35
CA SER A 789 -2.81 -34.59 7.06
C SER A 789 -3.68 -34.38 5.82
N ASN A 790 -3.67 -35.39 4.94
CA ASN A 790 -4.60 -35.49 3.82
C ASN A 790 -5.60 -36.65 3.99
N ILE A 791 -5.81 -37.10 5.23
CA ILE A 791 -6.84 -38.08 5.56
C ILE A 791 -8.19 -37.38 5.35
N ASN A 792 -9.00 -37.85 4.41
CA ASN A 792 -10.22 -37.20 3.84
C ASN A 792 -10.02 -36.35 2.58
N ALA A 793 -8.85 -36.40 1.92
CA ALA A 793 -8.62 -35.68 0.66
C ALA A 793 -8.97 -34.19 0.77
N VAL A 794 -8.43 -33.51 1.79
CA VAL A 794 -8.70 -32.10 2.08
C VAL A 794 -7.79 -31.15 1.29
N LEU A 795 -6.63 -31.65 0.83
CA LEU A 795 -5.64 -30.86 0.11
C LEU A 795 -5.93 -30.81 -1.40
N LYS A 796 -5.41 -29.76 -2.04
CA LYS A 796 -5.43 -29.50 -3.49
C LYS A 796 -4.62 -30.52 -4.29
#